data_AF-A0A1Y4TDU2-F1
#
_entry.id   AF-A0A1Y4TDU2-F1
#
_cell.length_a   1.000
_cell.length_b   1.000
_cell.length_c   1.000
_cell.angle_alpha   90.00
_cell.angle_beta   90.00
_cell.angle_gamma   90.00
#
_symmetry.space_group_name_H-M   'P 1'
#
loop_
_entity.id
_entity.type
_entity.pdbx_description
1 polymer ?
#
loop_
_entity_poly.entity_id
_entity_poly.type
_entity_poly.pdbx_seq_one_letter_code
_entity_poly.pdbx_strand_id
1 'polypeptide(L)'
;MAVRKNILKLAKKISGSVAMLVKLDENAPEYKVLNCVVTDEMCEVALALELRKPQPLETIARRCGLPLEETKARLDKLTEAGVSIFHSENGVDVFELPVFVPGVMEKMMNNRAQCEEHPEIPAAFEEYARLRGGLLSPKLPVGASPMRAIPIQSAIDGDSHTAPYEQVADILNRSTRFAAADCSCRTSRRLLGEGCGHLEKEMCLQLNEGAEYCIRTGRAREITREEAFEIVRKAEENGLMHSVPNIDGSETYAICNCCGCGCYAIRNASYYNAPDMVRSNYVAVTDSDKCVACGQCVENCPVNALKLGQKLCDHGPDAETVSPRDHVWTKEHWNVDYRENRQDVAEEGTAPCKTACPAHIAVQGYIKLASQGRYREALELIKKENPFPAVCGRICPRSCESACTRGGLDEPVAVDEIKKFIADQELKAEHRFVPEKAHDYGKSIAVIGAGPAGLSCAYFLAVDGYKVTVFEKEQVLGGMLTQGIPAFRLERGIVNAEIEILRDLGVEFRTGVEVGRDVTLDQLRAEGFEAFYVAIGAQGGRAPGLAGEDAEGVIAGVDFLRAVSQGKGPALHGRVLVIGGGNVAIDVARTAVRQQAESVELYCLERREEMPALEEEIAEAEAEAVVIRNGWGPKKLLVENGRITGVVFRRCTAVYDAQHRFAPQYDDNDTVTVPAAWVLLSIGQSIQWGGLLEGSAVELGRGNTAQADPLTFQTAQKDVFVGGDCYSGPRFAIDAIAAGKQGAVSIHRFVWEGVSMTAGRDRRVYKEFDKSAADLESFDRMPRQRPLHKATRPDSFEDGRCTFTEEQMQQETRRCLGCGAVQLNQEMCIGCGQCTTKCKFDAIHLEKKYHVEYNTFEGIPLKLTPNMVKRVGRIAARSVKDVFTGKKD
;
A
#
# COMPACT_ATOMS: atom_id res chain seq x y z
N MET A 1 -25.47 -37.37 -6.33
CA MET A 1 -25.93 -38.16 -5.17
C MET A 1 -27.39 -37.83 -4.89
N ALA A 2 -28.19 -38.78 -4.37
CA ALA A 2 -29.55 -38.50 -3.95
C ALA A 2 -29.57 -37.52 -2.76
N VAL A 3 -30.55 -36.61 -2.71
CA VAL A 3 -30.67 -35.61 -1.64
C VAL A 3 -30.91 -36.29 -0.29
N ARG A 4 -30.04 -36.03 0.68
CA ARG A 4 -30.16 -36.54 2.05
C ARG A 4 -31.20 -35.73 2.80
N LYS A 5 -32.42 -36.28 2.89
CA LYS A 5 -33.59 -35.61 3.48
C LYS A 5 -33.35 -35.12 4.92
N ASN A 6 -32.59 -35.86 5.72
CA ASN A 6 -32.31 -35.49 7.12
C ASN A 6 -31.36 -34.28 7.20
N ILE A 7 -30.32 -34.23 6.37
CA ILE A 7 -29.44 -33.05 6.26
C ILE A 7 -30.23 -31.82 5.84
N LEU A 8 -31.15 -31.95 4.88
CA LEU A 8 -32.01 -30.84 4.47
C LEU A 8 -32.94 -30.35 5.60
N LYS A 9 -33.45 -31.27 6.44
CA LYS A 9 -34.21 -30.90 7.64
C LYS A 9 -33.34 -30.17 8.65
N LEU A 10 -32.10 -30.62 8.86
CA LEU A 10 -31.16 -29.98 9.77
C LEU A 10 -30.80 -28.57 9.28
N ALA A 11 -30.52 -28.40 7.99
CA ALA A 11 -30.29 -27.10 7.39
C ALA A 11 -31.47 -26.13 7.64
N LYS A 12 -32.71 -26.59 7.40
CA LYS A 12 -33.92 -25.80 7.71
C LYS A 12 -34.05 -25.44 9.18
N LYS A 13 -33.68 -26.36 10.08
CA LYS A 13 -33.73 -26.14 11.53
C LYS A 13 -32.72 -25.07 11.96
N ILE A 14 -31.48 -25.16 11.50
CA ILE A 14 -30.40 -24.20 11.81
C ILE A 14 -30.68 -22.81 11.22
N SER A 15 -31.31 -22.75 10.04
CA SER A 15 -31.74 -21.48 9.43
C SER A 15 -32.84 -20.76 10.21
N GLY A 16 -33.54 -21.43 11.14
CA GLY A 16 -34.58 -20.83 11.98
C GLY A 16 -35.64 -20.06 11.19
N SER A 17 -35.99 -18.85 11.65
CA SER A 17 -36.97 -17.97 10.99
C SER A 17 -36.53 -17.50 9.59
N VAL A 18 -35.22 -17.46 9.32
CA VAL A 18 -34.66 -17.09 8.02
C VAL A 18 -34.96 -18.14 6.96
N ALA A 19 -35.24 -19.39 7.34
CA ALA A 19 -35.64 -20.46 6.41
C ALA A 19 -36.86 -20.10 5.55
N MET A 20 -37.74 -19.22 6.04
CA MET A 20 -38.93 -18.75 5.30
C MET A 20 -38.58 -17.77 4.17
N LEU A 21 -37.40 -17.16 4.24
CA LEU A 21 -36.95 -16.12 3.29
C LEU A 21 -36.10 -16.70 2.15
N VAL A 22 -35.75 -17.99 2.22
CA VAL A 22 -34.74 -18.59 1.36
C VAL A 22 -35.16 -19.97 0.87
N LYS A 23 -34.79 -20.29 -0.38
CA LYS A 23 -34.95 -21.64 -0.90
C LYS A 23 -33.83 -22.53 -0.34
N LEU A 24 -34.21 -23.56 0.42
CA LEU A 24 -33.29 -24.58 0.93
C LEU A 24 -33.55 -25.88 0.16
N ASP A 25 -32.64 -26.18 -0.78
CA ASP A 25 -32.54 -27.41 -1.55
C ASP A 25 -31.09 -27.93 -1.51
N GLU A 26 -30.78 -28.98 -2.26
CA GLU A 26 -29.45 -29.60 -2.31
C GLU A 26 -28.34 -28.69 -2.85
N ASN A 27 -28.71 -27.59 -3.53
CA ASN A 27 -27.75 -26.61 -4.03
C ASN A 27 -27.54 -25.45 -3.07
N ALA A 28 -28.31 -25.38 -1.98
CA ALA A 28 -28.14 -24.35 -0.97
C ALA A 28 -26.81 -24.52 -0.22
N PRO A 29 -26.05 -23.44 0.05
CA PRO A 29 -24.78 -23.53 0.77
C PRO A 29 -24.96 -24.11 2.17
N GLU A 30 -26.10 -23.87 2.83
CA GLU A 30 -26.47 -24.48 4.11
C GLU A 30 -26.54 -26.01 4.04
N TYR A 31 -27.01 -26.57 2.92
CA TYR A 31 -27.03 -28.01 2.72
C TYR A 31 -25.62 -28.52 2.40
N LYS A 32 -24.90 -27.87 1.48
CA LYS A 32 -23.56 -28.29 1.05
C LYS A 32 -22.58 -28.39 2.21
N VAL A 33 -22.56 -27.38 3.08
CA VAL A 33 -21.65 -27.33 4.24
C VAL A 33 -21.92 -28.46 5.22
N LEU A 34 -23.19 -28.81 5.46
CA LEU A 34 -23.53 -29.91 6.36
C LEU A 34 -23.32 -31.27 5.68
N ASN A 35 -23.64 -31.39 4.39
CA ASN A 35 -23.63 -32.66 3.69
C ASN A 35 -22.22 -33.26 3.52
N CYS A 36 -21.19 -32.43 3.43
CA CYS A 36 -19.81 -32.91 3.28
C CYS A 36 -19.24 -33.55 4.56
N VAL A 37 -19.71 -33.14 5.74
CA VAL A 37 -19.17 -33.60 7.03
C VAL A 37 -20.17 -34.44 7.85
N VAL A 38 -21.43 -34.01 7.91
CA VAL A 38 -22.41 -34.57 8.85
C VAL A 38 -22.96 -35.90 8.34
N THR A 39 -22.73 -36.98 9.08
CA THR A 39 -23.29 -38.31 8.80
C THR A 39 -24.78 -38.39 9.19
N ASP A 40 -25.49 -39.42 8.74
CA ASP A 40 -26.92 -39.57 9.11
C ASP A 40 -27.08 -39.83 10.61
N GLU A 41 -26.16 -40.57 11.23
CA GLU A 41 -26.12 -40.81 12.68
C GLU A 41 -25.88 -39.53 13.49
N MET A 42 -24.99 -38.66 13.02
CA MET A 42 -24.78 -37.34 13.61
C MET A 42 -26.04 -36.48 13.45
N CYS A 43 -26.68 -36.52 12.27
CA CYS A 43 -27.87 -35.73 11.99
C CYS A 43 -29.05 -36.09 12.90
N GLU A 44 -29.19 -37.35 13.32
CA GLU A 44 -30.21 -37.76 14.29
C GLU A 44 -30.10 -37.00 15.61
N VAL A 45 -28.88 -36.92 16.17
CA VAL A 45 -28.62 -36.18 17.42
C VAL A 45 -28.71 -34.67 17.20
N ALA A 46 -28.21 -34.15 16.08
CA ALA A 46 -28.31 -32.73 15.75
C ALA A 46 -29.77 -32.28 15.64
N LEU A 47 -30.66 -33.11 15.10
CA LEU A 47 -32.09 -32.80 15.02
C LEU A 47 -32.79 -32.80 16.39
N ALA A 48 -32.22 -33.40 17.43
CA ALA A 48 -32.76 -33.39 18.79
C ALA A 48 -32.36 -32.14 19.60
N LEU A 49 -31.24 -31.50 19.26
CA LEU A 49 -30.79 -30.23 19.85
C LEU A 49 -31.77 -29.09 19.54
N GLU A 50 -31.85 -28.09 20.39
CA GLU A 50 -32.56 -26.85 20.12
C GLU A 50 -31.64 -25.75 19.55
N LEU A 51 -32.22 -24.90 18.69
CA LEU A 51 -31.53 -23.73 18.13
C LEU A 51 -31.40 -22.67 19.21
N ARG A 52 -30.16 -22.26 19.52
CA ARG A 52 -29.81 -21.20 20.49
C ARG A 52 -30.45 -21.38 21.87
N LYS A 53 -30.49 -22.63 22.33
CA LYS A 53 -31.01 -23.00 23.64
C LYS A 53 -30.11 -24.09 24.22
N PRO A 54 -29.23 -23.77 25.17
CA PRO A 54 -28.34 -24.72 25.78
C PRO A 54 -29.12 -25.80 26.54
N GLN A 55 -28.73 -27.07 26.36
CA GLN A 55 -29.40 -28.22 26.99
C GLN A 55 -28.38 -29.22 27.52
N PRO A 56 -28.60 -29.81 28.72
CA PRO A 56 -27.71 -30.83 29.23
C PRO A 56 -27.84 -32.13 28.43
N LEU A 57 -26.75 -32.91 28.42
CA LEU A 57 -26.63 -34.17 27.67
C LEU A 57 -27.80 -35.14 27.93
N GLU A 58 -28.25 -35.28 29.18
CA GLU A 58 -29.33 -36.17 29.59
C GLU A 58 -30.65 -35.83 28.89
N THR A 59 -30.90 -34.53 28.68
CA THR A 59 -32.11 -34.05 27.99
C THR A 59 -32.06 -34.41 26.52
N ILE A 60 -30.89 -34.29 25.90
CA ILE A 60 -30.67 -34.60 24.48
C ILE A 60 -30.80 -36.12 24.27
N ALA A 61 -30.13 -36.93 25.11
CA ALA A 61 -30.18 -38.39 25.04
C ALA A 61 -31.62 -38.92 25.15
N ARG A 62 -32.41 -38.36 26.08
CA ARG A 62 -33.84 -38.71 26.25
C ARG A 62 -34.67 -38.42 25.00
N ARG A 63 -34.38 -37.32 24.29
CA ARG A 63 -35.10 -36.97 23.04
C ARG A 63 -34.70 -37.85 21.87
N CYS A 64 -33.42 -38.21 21.79
CA CYS A 64 -32.92 -39.15 20.77
C CYS A 64 -33.42 -40.58 21.00
N GLY A 65 -33.74 -40.94 22.25
CA GLY A 65 -34.00 -42.33 22.64
C GLY A 65 -32.74 -43.21 22.60
N LEU A 66 -31.56 -42.59 22.75
CA LEU A 66 -30.26 -43.26 22.69
C LEU A 66 -29.61 -43.34 24.08
N PRO A 67 -28.71 -44.31 24.32
CA PRO A 67 -27.85 -44.31 25.50
C PRO A 67 -27.05 -43.01 25.63
N LEU A 68 -26.72 -42.64 26.88
CA LEU A 68 -26.01 -41.39 27.17
C LEU A 68 -24.63 -41.33 26.49
N GLU A 69 -23.86 -42.42 26.60
CA GLU A 69 -22.54 -42.57 25.97
C GLU A 69 -22.59 -42.45 24.44
N GLU A 70 -23.58 -43.08 23.81
CA GLU A 70 -23.75 -43.02 22.36
C GLU A 70 -24.16 -41.62 21.89
N THR A 71 -25.05 -40.97 22.65
CA THR A 71 -25.44 -39.58 22.40
C THR A 71 -24.23 -38.66 22.52
N LYS A 72 -23.41 -38.83 23.55
CA LYS A 72 -22.20 -38.04 23.78
C LYS A 72 -21.19 -38.22 22.65
N ALA A 73 -20.91 -39.46 22.25
CA ALA A 73 -19.96 -39.74 21.18
C ALA A 73 -20.38 -39.08 19.84
N ARG A 74 -21.67 -39.10 19.51
CA ARG A 74 -22.20 -38.43 18.31
C ARG A 74 -22.18 -36.90 18.44
N LEU A 75 -22.46 -36.37 19.64
CA LEU A 75 -22.45 -34.94 19.94
C LEU A 75 -21.02 -34.36 19.92
N ASP A 76 -20.04 -35.14 20.35
CA ASP A 76 -18.62 -34.78 20.25
C ASP A 76 -18.18 -34.65 18.79
N LYS A 77 -18.60 -35.58 17.93
CA LYS A 77 -18.37 -35.47 16.47
C LYS A 77 -19.06 -34.24 15.88
N LEU A 78 -20.28 -33.92 16.30
CA LEU A 78 -20.97 -32.70 15.85
C LEU A 78 -20.26 -31.43 16.30
N THR A 79 -19.70 -31.47 17.50
CA THR A 79 -18.96 -30.37 18.13
C THR A 79 -17.60 -30.16 17.45
N GLU A 80 -16.87 -31.25 17.17
CA GLU A 80 -15.65 -31.27 16.37
C GLU A 80 -15.89 -30.80 14.92
N ALA A 81 -17.05 -31.19 14.36
CA ALA A 81 -17.48 -30.70 13.07
C ALA A 81 -17.75 -29.19 13.09
N GLY A 82 -18.20 -28.63 14.22
CA GLY A 82 -18.59 -27.22 14.35
C GLY A 82 -20.09 -26.98 14.16
N VAL A 83 -20.91 -28.04 14.15
CA VAL A 83 -22.36 -27.97 13.98
C VAL A 83 -23.09 -27.75 15.31
N SER A 84 -22.54 -28.26 16.41
CA SER A 84 -22.97 -27.93 17.78
C SER A 84 -21.89 -27.17 18.53
N ILE A 85 -22.33 -26.33 19.46
CA ILE A 85 -21.47 -25.67 20.44
C ILE A 85 -21.86 -26.08 21.85
N PHE A 86 -20.94 -25.88 22.80
CA PHE A 86 -21.16 -26.17 24.20
C PHE A 86 -20.41 -25.17 25.08
N HIS A 87 -20.88 -25.04 26.31
CA HIS A 87 -20.22 -24.33 27.42
C HIS A 87 -20.63 -24.95 28.75
N SER A 88 -19.97 -24.55 29.83
CA SER A 88 -20.29 -25.04 31.17
C SER A 88 -21.30 -24.13 31.87
N GLU A 89 -22.44 -24.68 32.30
CA GLU A 89 -23.39 -24.02 33.20
C GLU A 89 -23.44 -24.76 34.54
N ASN A 90 -23.10 -24.08 35.63
CA ASN A 90 -23.08 -24.66 36.98
C ASN A 90 -22.29 -25.98 37.09
N GLY A 91 -21.20 -26.10 36.32
CA GLY A 91 -20.35 -27.30 36.29
C GLY A 91 -20.87 -28.45 35.42
N VAL A 92 -21.93 -28.23 34.62
CA VAL A 92 -22.48 -29.20 33.68
C VAL A 92 -22.33 -28.66 32.26
N ASP A 93 -21.83 -29.49 31.34
CA ASP A 93 -21.78 -29.14 29.93
C ASP A 93 -23.20 -29.10 29.33
N VAL A 94 -23.54 -27.95 28.75
CA VAL A 94 -24.77 -27.75 28.00
C VAL A 94 -24.44 -27.55 26.53
N PHE A 95 -25.29 -28.07 25.64
CA PHE A 95 -25.07 -28.09 24.20
C PHE A 95 -26.23 -27.45 23.46
N GLU A 96 -25.94 -26.82 22.33
CA GLU A 96 -26.94 -26.22 21.46
C GLU A 96 -26.55 -26.24 19.98
N LEU A 97 -27.54 -25.95 19.12
CA LEU A 97 -27.29 -25.58 17.73
C LEU A 97 -27.13 -24.05 17.64
N PRO A 98 -25.99 -23.54 17.15
CA PRO A 98 -25.88 -22.13 16.78
C PRO A 98 -26.58 -21.89 15.42
N VAL A 99 -26.72 -20.62 15.02
CA VAL A 99 -27.14 -20.28 13.65
C VAL A 99 -25.99 -20.50 12.66
N PHE A 100 -26.24 -20.37 11.35
CA PHE A 100 -25.17 -20.55 10.36
C PHE A 100 -24.06 -19.50 10.46
N VAL A 101 -24.42 -18.22 10.57
CA VAL A 101 -23.49 -17.08 10.69
C VAL A 101 -24.13 -15.99 11.55
N PRO A 102 -23.45 -15.50 12.62
CA PRO A 102 -22.25 -16.08 13.22
C PRO A 102 -22.55 -17.43 13.92
N GLY A 103 -21.70 -18.45 13.73
CA GLY A 103 -21.98 -19.81 14.25
C GLY A 103 -21.40 -20.94 13.40
N VAL A 104 -22.25 -21.88 12.95
CA VAL A 104 -21.83 -23.17 12.33
C VAL A 104 -20.71 -22.99 11.31
N MET A 105 -20.87 -22.11 10.32
CA MET A 105 -19.87 -21.94 9.27
C MET A 105 -18.57 -21.35 9.80
N GLU A 106 -18.62 -20.45 10.77
CA GLU A 106 -17.40 -19.89 11.38
C GLU A 106 -16.66 -20.93 12.21
N LYS A 107 -17.39 -21.77 12.97
CA LYS A 107 -16.81 -22.85 13.77
C LYS A 107 -16.24 -23.97 12.90
N MET A 108 -16.92 -24.30 11.80
CA MET A 108 -16.37 -25.20 10.76
C MET A 108 -15.08 -24.65 10.17
N MET A 109 -15.05 -23.36 9.84
CA MET A 109 -13.84 -22.69 9.32
C MET A 109 -12.69 -22.63 10.31
N ASN A 110 -12.96 -22.64 11.62
CA ASN A 110 -11.90 -22.71 12.64
C ASN A 110 -11.29 -24.12 12.78
N ASN A 111 -11.87 -25.15 12.14
CA ASN A 111 -11.27 -26.46 12.03
C ASN A 111 -10.46 -26.56 10.72
N ARG A 112 -9.16 -26.27 10.79
CA ARG A 112 -8.28 -26.22 9.62
C ARG A 112 -8.20 -27.56 8.88
N ALA A 113 -7.99 -28.66 9.61
CA ALA A 113 -7.86 -29.99 9.02
C ALA A 113 -9.13 -30.38 8.25
N GLN A 114 -10.30 -30.10 8.85
CA GLN A 114 -11.59 -30.34 8.20
C GLN A 114 -11.77 -29.50 6.92
N CYS A 115 -11.33 -28.24 6.92
CA CYS A 115 -11.45 -27.38 5.73
C CYS A 115 -10.50 -27.80 4.60
N GLU A 116 -9.34 -28.39 4.94
CA GLU A 116 -8.41 -28.95 3.96
C GLU A 116 -8.96 -30.27 3.37
N GLU A 117 -9.65 -31.09 4.17
CA GLU A 117 -10.31 -32.32 3.72
C GLU A 117 -11.59 -32.04 2.90
N HIS A 118 -12.35 -31.00 3.27
CA HIS A 118 -13.63 -30.65 2.67
C HIS A 118 -13.63 -29.22 2.10
N PRO A 119 -13.13 -29.02 0.87
CA PRO A 119 -13.12 -27.70 0.22
C PRO A 119 -14.53 -27.13 -0.03
N GLU A 120 -15.58 -27.94 0.11
CA GLU A 120 -16.96 -27.49 0.09
C GLU A 120 -17.28 -26.50 1.23
N ILE A 121 -16.56 -26.56 2.36
CA ILE A 121 -16.79 -25.69 3.52
C ILE A 121 -16.48 -24.22 3.20
N PRO A 122 -15.25 -23.83 2.80
CA PRO A 122 -14.96 -22.44 2.46
C PRO A 122 -15.81 -21.95 1.27
N ALA A 123 -16.08 -22.80 0.28
CA ALA A 123 -16.93 -22.46 -0.86
C ALA A 123 -18.39 -22.17 -0.42
N ALA A 124 -18.97 -23.02 0.42
CA ALA A 124 -20.32 -22.81 0.95
C ALA A 124 -20.40 -21.59 1.87
N PHE A 125 -19.35 -21.28 2.65
CA PHE A 125 -19.33 -20.11 3.50
C PHE A 125 -19.30 -18.80 2.69
N GLU A 126 -18.45 -18.72 1.66
CA GLU A 126 -18.46 -17.60 0.70
C GLU A 126 -19.85 -17.45 0.05
N GLU A 127 -20.37 -18.55 -0.49
CA GLU A 127 -21.63 -18.57 -1.23
C GLU A 127 -22.80 -18.16 -0.32
N TYR A 128 -22.84 -18.65 0.92
CA TYR A 128 -23.81 -18.24 1.93
C TYR A 128 -23.72 -16.73 2.17
N ALA A 129 -22.53 -16.23 2.51
CA ALA A 129 -22.35 -14.81 2.78
C ALA A 129 -22.76 -13.94 1.59
N ARG A 130 -22.52 -14.41 0.35
CA ARG A 130 -22.84 -13.66 -0.87
C ARG A 130 -24.33 -13.69 -1.21
N LEU A 131 -24.98 -14.84 -1.08
CA LEU A 131 -26.40 -14.96 -1.39
C LEU A 131 -27.27 -14.29 -0.32
N ARG A 132 -26.93 -14.47 0.96
CA ARG A 132 -27.68 -13.88 2.08
C ARG A 132 -27.42 -12.39 2.21
N GLY A 133 -26.18 -11.94 1.99
CA GLY A 133 -25.82 -10.53 1.91
C GLY A 133 -26.63 -9.78 0.85
N GLY A 134 -26.67 -10.28 -0.39
CA GLY A 134 -27.44 -9.65 -1.47
C GLY A 134 -28.96 -9.60 -1.22
N LEU A 135 -29.49 -10.59 -0.50
CA LEU A 135 -30.91 -10.64 -0.15
C LEU A 135 -31.29 -9.63 0.94
N LEU A 136 -30.43 -9.47 1.95
CA LEU A 136 -30.75 -8.80 3.21
C LEU A 136 -30.14 -7.40 3.35
N SER A 137 -28.94 -7.16 2.82
CA SER A 137 -28.21 -5.89 3.05
C SER A 137 -29.01 -4.63 2.71
N PRO A 138 -29.75 -4.56 1.58
CA PRO A 138 -30.52 -3.36 1.23
C PRO A 138 -31.81 -3.16 2.05
N LYS A 139 -32.21 -4.17 2.84
CA LYS A 139 -33.51 -4.22 3.53
C LYS A 139 -33.39 -4.06 5.04
N LEU A 140 -32.22 -4.36 5.60
CA LEU A 140 -31.99 -4.28 7.04
C LEU A 140 -31.84 -2.81 7.47
N PRO A 141 -32.59 -2.36 8.50
CA PRO A 141 -32.34 -1.08 9.11
C PRO A 141 -31.03 -1.10 9.92
N VAL A 142 -30.47 0.09 10.17
CA VAL A 142 -29.31 0.27 11.07
C VAL A 142 -29.54 -0.48 12.39
N GLY A 143 -28.54 -1.23 12.83
CA GLY A 143 -28.53 -1.99 14.09
C GLY A 143 -29.35 -3.29 14.11
N ALA A 144 -30.04 -3.66 13.02
CA ALA A 144 -30.74 -4.94 12.92
C ALA A 144 -29.89 -6.08 12.33
N SER A 145 -28.63 -5.81 11.99
CA SER A 145 -27.73 -6.78 11.38
C SER A 145 -27.22 -7.85 12.34
N PRO A 146 -26.92 -9.08 11.87
CA PRO A 146 -26.20 -10.09 12.65
C PRO A 146 -24.78 -9.71 13.06
N MET A 147 -24.14 -8.76 12.36
CA MET A 147 -22.79 -8.27 12.67
C MET A 147 -22.79 -6.74 12.73
N ARG A 148 -21.98 -6.17 13.61
CA ARG A 148 -21.93 -4.71 13.83
C ARG A 148 -20.49 -4.22 13.96
N ALA A 149 -20.15 -3.16 13.25
CA ALA A 149 -18.90 -2.45 13.42
C ALA A 149 -18.90 -1.72 14.76
N ILE A 150 -17.78 -1.82 15.47
CA ILE A 150 -17.52 -1.08 16.70
C ILE A 150 -16.52 0.01 16.36
N PRO A 151 -16.81 1.28 16.70
CA PRO A 151 -15.84 2.34 16.53
C PRO A 151 -14.55 2.01 17.28
N ILE A 152 -13.42 2.37 16.70
CA ILE A 152 -12.14 2.33 17.40
C ILE A 152 -12.23 3.24 18.62
N GLN A 153 -11.80 2.73 19.78
CA GLN A 153 -11.96 3.38 21.08
C GLN A 153 -11.44 4.83 21.05
N SER A 154 -10.21 5.02 20.57
CA SER A 154 -9.58 6.34 20.50
C SER A 154 -10.28 7.34 19.57
N ALA A 155 -11.19 6.89 18.71
CA ALA A 155 -11.98 7.76 17.82
C ALA A 155 -13.27 8.28 18.47
N ILE A 156 -13.67 7.72 19.63
CA ILE A 156 -14.86 8.12 20.40
C ILE A 156 -14.52 8.50 21.84
N ASP A 157 -13.23 8.47 22.22
CA ASP A 157 -12.78 8.90 23.54
C ASP A 157 -13.19 10.36 23.82
N GLY A 158 -13.80 10.58 24.98
CA GLY A 158 -14.31 11.89 25.40
C GLY A 158 -15.75 12.19 24.98
N ASP A 159 -16.41 11.37 24.16
CA ASP A 159 -17.85 11.50 23.89
C ASP A 159 -18.68 10.99 25.07
N SER A 160 -19.33 11.91 25.79
CA SER A 160 -20.19 11.62 26.94
C SER A 160 -21.45 10.81 26.60
N HIS A 161 -21.79 10.66 25.33
CA HIS A 161 -22.97 9.92 24.85
C HIS A 161 -22.64 8.49 24.43
N THR A 162 -21.39 8.07 24.54
CA THR A 162 -20.95 6.71 24.20
C THR A 162 -21.61 5.70 25.11
N ALA A 163 -22.23 4.67 24.53
CA ALA A 163 -22.79 3.57 25.32
C ALA A 163 -21.72 2.50 25.58
N PRO A 164 -21.73 1.81 26.74
CA PRO A 164 -20.69 0.81 27.07
C PRO A 164 -20.56 -0.31 26.02
N TYR A 165 -21.66 -0.66 25.38
CA TYR A 165 -21.71 -1.72 24.38
C TYR A 165 -21.07 -1.32 23.02
N GLU A 166 -20.66 -0.05 22.88
CA GLU A 166 -19.98 0.51 21.71
C GLU A 166 -18.47 0.68 21.95
N GLN A 167 -18.00 0.30 23.14
CA GLN A 167 -16.61 0.45 23.57
C GLN A 167 -15.94 -0.91 23.63
N VAL A 168 -14.86 -1.07 22.86
CA VAL A 168 -14.06 -2.30 22.88
C VAL A 168 -13.50 -2.55 24.27
N ALA A 169 -13.06 -1.49 24.96
CA ALA A 169 -12.52 -1.60 26.32
C ALA A 169 -13.55 -2.16 27.32
N ASP A 170 -14.80 -1.69 27.27
CA ASP A 170 -15.86 -2.19 28.16
C ASP A 170 -16.21 -3.65 27.86
N ILE A 171 -16.29 -4.02 26.58
CA ILE A 171 -16.52 -5.40 26.15
C ILE A 171 -15.42 -6.32 26.69
N LEU A 172 -14.16 -5.90 26.56
CA LEU A 172 -13.04 -6.66 27.10
C LEU A 172 -13.12 -6.71 28.63
N ASN A 173 -13.32 -5.59 29.32
CA ASN A 173 -13.33 -5.49 30.79
C ASN A 173 -14.41 -6.35 31.46
N ARG A 174 -15.61 -6.44 30.89
CA ARG A 174 -16.68 -7.31 31.42
C ARG A 174 -16.44 -8.80 31.14
N SER A 175 -15.59 -9.13 30.17
CA SER A 175 -15.30 -10.52 29.82
C SER A 175 -14.36 -11.14 30.84
N THR A 176 -14.58 -12.43 31.13
CA THR A 176 -13.82 -13.19 32.14
C THR A 176 -12.87 -14.20 31.53
N ARG A 177 -13.07 -14.56 30.26
CA ARG A 177 -12.25 -15.53 29.53
C ARG A 177 -12.00 -15.08 28.09
N PHE A 178 -10.79 -15.34 27.60
CA PHE A 178 -10.32 -14.86 26.29
C PHE A 178 -9.59 -15.95 25.53
N ALA A 179 -9.78 -16.01 24.21
CA ALA A 179 -8.97 -16.83 23.33
C ALA A 179 -8.70 -16.12 22.00
N ALA A 180 -7.52 -16.33 21.42
CA ALA A 180 -7.16 -15.85 20.10
C ALA A 180 -7.32 -16.96 19.06
N ALA A 181 -8.16 -16.71 18.05
CA ALA A 181 -8.46 -17.62 16.95
C ALA A 181 -8.10 -17.00 15.61
N ASP A 182 -7.87 -17.86 14.61
CA ASP A 182 -7.72 -17.43 13.23
C ASP A 182 -9.04 -16.87 12.68
N CYS A 183 -8.97 -15.87 11.80
CA CYS A 183 -10.14 -15.28 11.17
C CYS A 183 -10.78 -16.24 10.16
N SER A 184 -12.00 -16.68 10.43
CA SER A 184 -12.77 -17.58 9.54
C SER A 184 -12.96 -17.00 8.12
N CYS A 185 -13.20 -15.69 7.99
CA CYS A 185 -13.37 -15.04 6.69
C CYS A 185 -12.08 -15.04 5.87
N ARG A 186 -10.95 -14.68 6.49
CA ARG A 186 -9.63 -14.65 5.82
C ARG A 186 -9.15 -16.05 5.48
N THR A 187 -9.39 -17.02 6.37
CA THR A 187 -9.13 -18.45 6.13
C THR A 187 -9.90 -18.95 4.91
N SER A 188 -11.21 -18.65 4.83
CA SER A 188 -12.04 -19.01 3.69
C SER A 188 -11.51 -18.41 2.39
N ARG A 189 -11.20 -17.11 2.39
CA ARG A 189 -10.60 -16.44 1.23
C ARG A 189 -9.27 -17.07 0.82
N ARG A 190 -8.38 -17.39 1.76
CA ARG A 190 -7.11 -18.06 1.49
C ARG A 190 -7.32 -19.40 0.79
N LEU A 191 -8.18 -20.25 1.34
CA LEU A 191 -8.47 -21.58 0.77
C LEU A 191 -9.12 -21.52 -0.62
N LEU A 192 -9.80 -20.41 -0.94
CA LEU A 192 -10.35 -20.14 -2.27
C LEU A 192 -9.34 -19.50 -3.24
N GLY A 193 -8.10 -19.24 -2.83
CA GLY A 193 -7.10 -18.52 -3.63
C GLY A 193 -7.37 -17.02 -3.74
N GLU A 194 -8.17 -16.48 -2.83
CA GLU A 194 -8.68 -15.12 -2.83
C GLU A 194 -8.23 -14.30 -1.60
N GLY A 195 -7.13 -14.63 -0.93
CA GLY A 195 -6.58 -13.83 0.18
C GLY A 195 -6.22 -12.40 -0.27
N CYS A 196 -6.18 -11.42 0.65
CA CYS A 196 -5.95 -10.00 0.31
C CYS A 196 -4.73 -9.34 0.97
N GLY A 197 -3.75 -10.11 1.42
CA GLY A 197 -2.54 -9.64 2.14
C GLY A 197 -2.75 -9.51 3.65
N HIS A 198 -3.97 -9.20 4.11
CA HIS A 198 -4.25 -9.31 5.54
C HIS A 198 -4.37 -10.78 5.95
N LEU A 199 -3.43 -11.27 6.76
CA LEU A 199 -3.33 -12.67 7.17
C LEU A 199 -4.44 -13.06 8.17
N GLU A 200 -4.77 -14.35 8.25
CA GLU A 200 -5.84 -14.86 9.12
C GLU A 200 -5.46 -14.98 10.60
N LYS A 201 -4.16 -15.07 10.92
CA LYS A 201 -3.66 -15.56 12.20
C LYS A 201 -4.01 -14.69 13.40
N GLU A 202 -4.59 -15.31 14.45
CA GLU A 202 -4.90 -14.68 15.75
C GLU A 202 -5.67 -13.34 15.64
N MET A 203 -6.54 -13.20 14.63
CA MET A 203 -7.29 -11.96 14.37
C MET A 203 -8.66 -11.93 15.04
N CYS A 204 -9.19 -13.06 15.49
CA CYS A 204 -10.53 -13.16 16.07
C CYS A 204 -10.42 -13.45 17.57
N LEU A 205 -10.83 -12.50 18.39
CA LEU A 205 -10.91 -12.68 19.84
C LEU A 205 -12.24 -13.38 20.16
N GLN A 206 -12.17 -14.52 20.82
CA GLN A 206 -13.31 -15.21 21.39
C GLN A 206 -13.39 -14.86 22.88
N LEU A 207 -14.60 -14.66 23.38
CA LEU A 207 -14.89 -14.19 24.73
C LEU A 207 -15.82 -15.17 25.45
N ASN A 208 -15.64 -15.31 26.76
CA ASN A 208 -16.53 -16.05 27.66
C ASN A 208 -16.84 -17.48 27.14
N GLU A 209 -18.11 -17.82 26.90
CA GLU A 209 -18.55 -19.12 26.37
C GLU A 209 -17.91 -19.44 25.01
N GLY A 210 -17.77 -18.44 24.13
CA GLY A 210 -17.09 -18.60 22.86
C GLY A 210 -15.61 -18.94 23.02
N ALA A 211 -14.95 -18.34 24.03
CA ALA A 211 -13.56 -18.66 24.37
C ALA A 211 -13.45 -20.09 24.93
N GLU A 212 -14.33 -20.47 25.86
CA GLU A 212 -14.35 -21.81 26.44
C GLU A 212 -14.46 -22.88 25.35
N TYR A 213 -15.41 -22.73 24.44
CA TYR A 213 -15.60 -23.64 23.31
C TYR A 213 -14.33 -23.78 22.47
N CYS A 214 -13.75 -22.65 22.04
CA CYS A 214 -12.60 -22.67 21.15
C CYS A 214 -11.33 -23.22 21.84
N ILE A 215 -11.15 -22.98 23.14
CA ILE A 215 -10.03 -23.54 23.92
C ILE A 215 -10.20 -25.05 24.06
N ARG A 216 -11.36 -25.51 24.53
CA ARG A 216 -11.63 -26.94 24.79
C ARG A 216 -11.63 -27.79 23.51
N THR A 217 -11.86 -27.18 22.36
CA THR A 217 -11.81 -27.85 21.04
C THR A 217 -10.47 -27.67 20.32
N GLY A 218 -9.48 -27.02 20.93
CA GLY A 218 -8.15 -26.83 20.35
C GLY A 218 -8.10 -25.87 19.14
N ARG A 219 -9.15 -25.05 18.96
CA ARG A 219 -9.29 -24.12 17.82
C ARG A 219 -8.74 -22.72 18.08
N ALA A 220 -8.45 -22.40 19.35
CA ALA A 220 -7.90 -21.12 19.76
C ALA A 220 -6.97 -21.31 20.95
N ARG A 221 -5.99 -20.41 21.08
CA ARG A 221 -5.11 -20.35 22.24
C ARG A 221 -5.75 -19.47 23.31
N GLU A 222 -5.75 -19.90 24.56
CA GLU A 222 -6.16 -19.07 25.69
C GLU A 222 -5.17 -17.92 25.88
N ILE A 223 -5.70 -16.71 26.12
CA ILE A 223 -4.89 -15.49 26.26
C ILE A 223 -5.30 -14.72 27.50
N THR A 224 -4.45 -13.79 27.95
CA THR A 224 -4.79 -12.86 29.02
C THR A 224 -5.63 -11.69 28.48
N ARG A 225 -6.24 -10.93 29.40
CA ARG A 225 -6.94 -9.69 29.04
C ARG A 225 -5.99 -8.67 28.42
N GLU A 226 -4.78 -8.57 28.96
CA GLU A 226 -3.72 -7.67 28.49
C GLU A 226 -3.30 -8.03 27.06
N GLU A 227 -3.13 -9.32 26.76
CA GLU A 227 -2.90 -9.79 25.39
C GLU A 227 -4.06 -9.46 24.45
N ALA A 228 -5.31 -9.55 24.92
CA ALA A 228 -6.48 -9.18 24.11
C ALA A 228 -6.49 -7.68 23.74
N PHE A 229 -6.15 -6.79 24.68
CA PHE A 229 -5.97 -5.36 24.40
C PHE A 229 -4.84 -5.10 23.39
N GLU A 230 -3.73 -5.84 23.52
CA GLU A 230 -2.60 -5.70 22.61
C GLU A 230 -2.94 -6.15 21.17
N ILE A 231 -3.71 -7.23 21.02
CA ILE A 231 -4.21 -7.68 19.71
C ILE A 231 -5.11 -6.61 19.07
N VAL A 232 -6.02 -6.01 19.84
CA VAL A 232 -6.89 -4.91 19.38
C VAL A 232 -6.06 -3.71 18.93
N ARG A 233 -5.10 -3.27 19.75
CA ARG A 233 -4.21 -2.13 19.43
C ARG A 233 -3.42 -2.37 18.14
N LYS A 234 -2.77 -3.54 18.03
CA LYS A 234 -2.03 -3.92 16.81
C LYS A 234 -2.92 -3.98 15.58
N ALA A 235 -4.17 -4.44 15.72
CA ALA A 235 -5.11 -4.46 14.61
C ALA A 235 -5.42 -3.03 14.11
N GLU A 236 -5.68 -2.08 15.01
CA GLU A 236 -5.94 -0.68 14.68
C GLU A 236 -4.74 0.00 13.99
N GLU A 237 -3.54 -0.27 14.48
CA GLU A 237 -2.28 0.20 13.89
C GLU A 237 -2.13 -0.30 12.45
N ASN A 238 -2.46 -1.57 12.23
CA ASN A 238 -2.41 -2.26 10.93
C ASN A 238 -3.57 -1.94 9.99
N GLY A 239 -4.40 -0.92 10.25
CA GLY A 239 -5.45 -0.55 9.32
C GLY A 239 -6.79 -1.26 9.51
N LEU A 240 -6.90 -2.14 10.51
CA LEU A 240 -8.08 -2.97 10.74
C LEU A 240 -9.10 -2.26 11.65
N MET A 241 -10.34 -2.73 11.60
CA MET A 241 -11.42 -2.22 12.44
C MET A 241 -12.14 -3.34 13.19
N HIS A 242 -12.91 -2.97 14.21
CA HIS A 242 -13.57 -3.93 15.08
C HIS A 242 -14.99 -4.23 14.62
N SER A 243 -15.39 -5.48 14.73
CA SER A 243 -16.79 -5.90 14.55
C SER A 243 -17.15 -6.99 15.52
N VAL A 244 -18.42 -7.05 15.92
CA VAL A 244 -18.93 -8.04 16.87
C VAL A 244 -20.21 -8.69 16.34
N PRO A 245 -20.49 -9.94 16.74
CA PRO A 245 -21.83 -10.50 16.68
C PRO A 245 -22.86 -9.56 17.33
N ASN A 246 -24.03 -9.43 16.69
CA ASN A 246 -25.11 -8.52 17.11
C ASN A 246 -26.47 -9.26 17.17
N ILE A 247 -26.47 -10.49 17.70
CA ILE A 247 -27.65 -11.37 17.76
C ILE A 247 -28.03 -11.80 19.19
N ASP A 248 -27.29 -11.36 20.21
CA ASP A 248 -27.43 -11.78 21.61
C ASP A 248 -27.76 -10.61 22.55
N GLY A 249 -28.41 -9.56 22.03
CA GLY A 249 -28.63 -8.33 22.80
C GLY A 249 -27.29 -7.67 23.14
N SER A 250 -27.15 -7.07 24.32
CA SER A 250 -25.94 -6.34 24.71
C SER A 250 -24.70 -7.21 24.89
N GLU A 251 -24.85 -8.52 24.95
CA GLU A 251 -23.74 -9.46 25.11
C GLU A 251 -23.11 -9.83 23.77
N THR A 252 -21.82 -10.12 23.80
CA THR A 252 -21.08 -10.64 22.64
C THR A 252 -20.04 -11.64 23.10
N TYR A 253 -19.84 -12.69 22.29
CA TYR A 253 -18.87 -13.74 22.52
C TYR A 253 -17.64 -13.64 21.60
N ALA A 254 -17.56 -12.58 20.77
CA ALA A 254 -16.39 -12.39 19.91
C ALA A 254 -16.17 -10.92 19.53
N ILE A 255 -14.89 -10.58 19.30
CA ILE A 255 -14.46 -9.37 18.59
C ILE A 255 -13.62 -9.80 17.39
N CYS A 256 -14.04 -9.37 16.21
CA CYS A 256 -13.34 -9.60 14.95
C CYS A 256 -12.56 -8.36 14.53
N ASN A 257 -11.26 -8.52 14.28
CA ASN A 257 -10.40 -7.49 13.69
C ASN A 257 -10.48 -7.56 12.16
N CYS A 258 -11.45 -6.87 11.59
CA CYS A 258 -11.85 -7.00 10.20
C CYS A 258 -11.00 -6.14 9.25
N CYS A 259 -10.91 -6.58 8.00
CA CYS A 259 -10.39 -5.80 6.87
C CYS A 259 -11.49 -5.62 5.83
N GLY A 260 -11.46 -4.52 5.08
CA GLY A 260 -12.44 -4.24 4.02
C GLY A 260 -12.40 -5.25 2.86
N CYS A 261 -11.22 -5.82 2.59
CA CYS A 261 -11.02 -6.71 1.44
C CYS A 261 -11.42 -8.17 1.68
N GLY A 262 -11.28 -8.68 2.91
CA GLY A 262 -11.45 -10.11 3.22
C GLY A 262 -12.71 -10.42 4.05
N CYS A 263 -13.20 -9.50 4.86
CA CYS A 263 -14.32 -9.76 5.76
C CYS A 263 -15.65 -9.88 5.01
N TYR A 264 -16.40 -10.97 5.27
CA TYR A 264 -17.71 -11.17 4.68
C TYR A 264 -18.80 -10.24 5.22
N ALA A 265 -18.66 -9.73 6.45
CA ALA A 265 -19.58 -8.74 7.02
C ALA A 265 -19.33 -7.34 6.43
N ILE A 266 -18.09 -6.87 6.44
CA ILE A 266 -17.73 -5.54 5.91
C ILE A 266 -17.95 -5.46 4.40
N ARG A 267 -17.74 -6.58 3.68
CA ARG A 267 -18.06 -6.68 2.24
C ARG A 267 -19.45 -6.17 1.91
N ASN A 268 -20.45 -6.31 2.79
CA ASN A 268 -21.81 -5.88 2.47
C ASN A 268 -21.89 -4.37 2.17
N ALA A 269 -21.08 -3.57 2.86
CA ALA A 269 -20.98 -2.14 2.60
C ALA A 269 -20.44 -1.88 1.20
N SER A 270 -19.35 -2.53 0.78
CA SER A 270 -18.68 -2.24 -0.49
C SER A 270 -19.24 -3.00 -1.69
N TYR A 271 -19.56 -4.29 -1.54
CA TYR A 271 -20.06 -5.12 -2.65
C TYR A 271 -21.51 -4.80 -2.99
N TYR A 272 -22.39 -4.63 -2.00
CA TYR A 272 -23.80 -4.33 -2.24
C TYR A 272 -24.10 -2.83 -2.19
N ASN A 273 -23.10 -1.98 -1.89
CA ASN A 273 -23.31 -0.55 -1.61
C ASN A 273 -24.41 -0.35 -0.53
N ALA A 274 -24.42 -1.22 0.49
CA ALA A 274 -25.46 -1.29 1.52
C ALA A 274 -24.84 -1.38 2.93
N PRO A 275 -24.31 -0.27 3.46
CA PRO A 275 -23.52 -0.25 4.69
C PRO A 275 -24.32 -0.43 5.98
N ASP A 276 -25.63 -0.22 5.96
CA ASP A 276 -26.48 -0.32 7.15
C ASP A 276 -26.51 -1.73 7.76
N MET A 277 -26.12 -2.74 6.98
CA MET A 277 -25.92 -4.10 7.48
C MET A 277 -24.67 -4.27 8.35
N VAL A 278 -23.80 -3.28 8.50
CA VAL A 278 -22.64 -3.41 9.40
C VAL A 278 -22.32 -2.12 10.14
N ARG A 279 -22.97 -1.01 9.81
CA ARG A 279 -22.74 0.31 10.38
C ARG A 279 -22.87 0.31 11.92
N SER A 280 -22.02 1.10 12.57
CA SER A 280 -22.18 1.50 13.97
C SER A 280 -23.25 2.61 14.13
N ASN A 281 -23.37 3.18 15.32
CA ASN A 281 -24.21 4.37 15.54
C ASN A 281 -23.53 5.68 15.09
N TYR A 282 -22.27 5.61 14.68
CA TYR A 282 -21.46 6.77 14.34
C TYR A 282 -21.34 6.96 12.82
N VAL A 283 -21.11 8.19 12.42
CA VAL A 283 -20.69 8.55 11.06
C VAL A 283 -19.46 9.45 11.14
N ALA A 284 -18.60 9.38 10.13
CA ALA A 284 -17.52 10.34 10.02
C ALA A 284 -18.06 11.70 9.57
N VAL A 285 -17.41 12.77 10.01
CA VAL A 285 -17.63 14.15 9.56
C VAL A 285 -16.27 14.77 9.29
N THR A 286 -16.16 15.53 8.21
CA THR A 286 -14.90 16.15 7.77
C THR A 286 -14.96 17.67 7.89
N ASP A 287 -13.86 18.26 8.34
CA ASP A 287 -13.59 19.69 8.30
C ASP A 287 -12.61 19.96 7.14
N SER A 288 -13.12 20.56 6.06
CA SER A 288 -12.33 20.88 4.86
C SER A 288 -11.25 21.91 5.14
N ASP A 289 -11.46 22.84 6.08
CA ASP A 289 -10.52 23.92 6.36
C ASP A 289 -9.27 23.39 7.06
N LYS A 290 -9.45 22.45 7.99
CA LYS A 290 -8.35 21.72 8.64
C LYS A 290 -7.70 20.67 7.74
N CYS A 291 -8.44 20.13 6.77
CA CYS A 291 -7.94 19.05 5.93
C CYS A 291 -6.76 19.49 5.05
N VAL A 292 -5.75 18.63 4.94
CA VAL A 292 -4.55 18.85 4.12
C VAL A 292 -4.33 17.76 3.07
N ALA A 293 -5.36 16.97 2.77
CA ALA A 293 -5.33 15.94 1.74
C ALA A 293 -4.08 15.01 1.81
N CYS A 294 -3.64 14.64 3.02
CA CYS A 294 -2.49 13.75 3.18
C CYS A 294 -2.76 12.32 2.65
N GLY A 295 -4.04 11.92 2.58
CA GLY A 295 -4.48 10.63 2.04
C GLY A 295 -4.52 9.48 3.05
N GLN A 296 -4.03 9.68 4.28
CA GLN A 296 -3.94 8.61 5.27
C GLN A 296 -5.31 8.01 5.63
N CYS A 297 -6.34 8.84 5.77
CA CYS A 297 -7.70 8.37 6.00
C CYS A 297 -8.31 7.66 4.79
N VAL A 298 -7.92 8.04 3.57
CA VAL A 298 -8.37 7.42 2.31
C VAL A 298 -7.77 6.04 2.15
N GLU A 299 -6.45 5.89 2.34
CA GLU A 299 -5.71 4.62 2.27
C GLU A 299 -6.22 3.61 3.32
N ASN A 300 -6.70 4.09 4.48
CA ASN A 300 -7.18 3.24 5.57
C ASN A 300 -8.72 3.12 5.63
N CYS A 301 -9.47 3.73 4.71
CA CYS A 301 -10.93 3.60 4.69
C CYS A 301 -11.31 2.19 4.18
N PRO A 302 -12.03 1.38 4.98
CA PRO A 302 -12.28 -0.01 4.60
C PRO A 302 -13.36 -0.20 3.55
N VAL A 303 -14.18 0.83 3.32
CA VAL A 303 -15.37 0.77 2.47
C VAL A 303 -15.34 1.80 1.33
N ASN A 304 -14.17 2.42 1.10
CA ASN A 304 -13.94 3.47 0.10
C ASN A 304 -14.92 4.66 0.19
N ALA A 305 -15.38 4.98 1.41
CA ALA A 305 -16.24 6.14 1.67
C ALA A 305 -15.50 7.48 1.54
N LEU A 306 -14.17 7.48 1.60
CA LEU A 306 -13.32 8.67 1.53
C LEU A 306 -12.52 8.65 0.23
N LYS A 307 -12.38 9.82 -0.41
CA LYS A 307 -11.52 10.06 -1.58
C LYS A 307 -10.80 11.39 -1.43
N LEU A 308 -9.60 11.52 -2.00
CA LEU A 308 -8.92 12.80 -2.11
C LEU A 308 -9.60 13.66 -3.18
N GLY A 309 -10.03 14.86 -2.82
CA GLY A 309 -10.60 15.85 -3.72
C GLY A 309 -9.76 17.14 -3.76
N GLN A 310 -10.39 18.21 -4.26
CA GLN A 310 -9.85 19.56 -4.37
C GLN A 310 -10.38 20.49 -3.27
N LYS A 311 -9.74 21.65 -3.07
CA LYS A 311 -10.19 22.73 -2.16
C LYS A 311 -10.25 24.10 -2.85
N LEU A 312 -9.46 24.30 -3.91
CA LEU A 312 -9.27 25.62 -4.54
C LEU A 312 -10.24 25.92 -5.68
N CYS A 313 -11.03 24.94 -6.10
CA CYS A 313 -11.92 25.08 -7.24
C CYS A 313 -13.36 25.10 -6.73
N ASP A 314 -14.24 25.81 -7.44
CA ASP A 314 -15.67 25.75 -7.17
C ASP A 314 -16.14 24.30 -7.28
N HIS A 315 -16.66 23.78 -6.18
CA HIS A 315 -17.35 22.51 -6.18
C HIS A 315 -18.72 22.75 -6.81
N GLY A 316 -18.97 22.08 -7.94
CA GLY A 316 -20.33 21.96 -8.46
C GLY A 316 -21.26 21.38 -7.37
N PRO A 317 -22.59 21.35 -7.61
CA PRO A 317 -23.49 20.72 -6.66
C PRO A 317 -23.03 19.30 -6.36
N ASP A 318 -23.01 18.92 -5.07
CA ASP A 318 -22.65 17.58 -4.65
C ASP A 318 -23.41 16.54 -5.49
N ALA A 319 -22.69 15.55 -5.99
CA ALA A 319 -23.30 14.44 -6.70
C ALA A 319 -24.39 13.83 -5.81
N GLU A 320 -25.57 13.65 -6.39
CA GLU A 320 -26.70 13.09 -5.67
C GLU A 320 -26.34 11.72 -5.10
N THR A 321 -26.40 11.58 -3.78
CA THR A 321 -26.03 10.34 -3.13
C THR A 321 -27.17 9.34 -3.22
N VAL A 322 -26.99 8.30 -4.03
CA VAL A 322 -27.94 7.20 -4.20
C VAL A 322 -27.83 6.23 -3.02
N SER A 323 -28.97 5.78 -2.46
CA SER A 323 -29.01 4.99 -1.23
C SER A 323 -30.06 3.87 -1.28
N PRO A 324 -29.78 2.68 -0.72
CA PRO A 324 -30.76 1.58 -0.65
C PRO A 324 -31.96 1.91 0.24
N ARG A 325 -31.91 3.02 1.01
CA ARG A 325 -32.97 3.45 1.93
C ARG A 325 -34.20 4.03 1.22
N ASP A 326 -34.01 4.60 0.04
CA ASP A 326 -35.02 5.35 -0.70
C ASP A 326 -35.02 5.06 -2.21
N HIS A 327 -34.14 4.17 -2.71
CA HIS A 327 -34.13 3.71 -4.11
C HIS A 327 -34.50 2.22 -4.24
N VAL A 328 -34.99 1.81 -5.41
CA VAL A 328 -35.11 0.38 -5.76
C VAL A 328 -33.70 -0.18 -5.91
N TRP A 329 -33.35 -1.19 -5.10
CA TRP A 329 -31.99 -1.71 -5.06
C TRP A 329 -31.89 -3.04 -5.79
N THR A 330 -31.23 -3.01 -6.95
CA THR A 330 -31.02 -4.15 -7.84
C THR A 330 -29.54 -4.51 -7.91
N LYS A 331 -29.18 -5.53 -8.70
CA LYS A 331 -27.79 -5.91 -8.94
C LYS A 331 -26.97 -4.82 -9.65
N GLU A 332 -27.61 -3.89 -10.35
CA GLU A 332 -26.93 -2.76 -11.04
C GLU A 332 -26.28 -1.81 -10.04
N HIS A 333 -26.78 -1.77 -8.80
CA HIS A 333 -26.24 -0.95 -7.73
C HIS A 333 -25.10 -1.66 -6.98
N TRP A 334 -24.81 -2.92 -7.30
CA TRP A 334 -23.75 -3.69 -6.64
C TRP A 334 -22.40 -3.40 -7.28
N ASN A 335 -21.37 -3.26 -6.46
CA ASN A 335 -19.98 -3.20 -6.90
C ASN A 335 -19.32 -4.58 -6.72
N VAL A 336 -19.53 -5.46 -7.70
CA VAL A 336 -18.96 -6.82 -7.65
C VAL A 336 -17.43 -6.82 -7.65
N ASP A 337 -16.82 -5.77 -8.22
CA ASP A 337 -15.38 -5.57 -8.37
C ASP A 337 -14.76 -4.71 -7.25
N TYR A 338 -15.43 -4.57 -6.10
CA TYR A 338 -15.00 -3.69 -4.99
C TYR A 338 -13.56 -3.94 -4.49
N ARG A 339 -12.99 -5.10 -4.82
CA ARG A 339 -11.62 -5.50 -4.47
C ARG A 339 -10.58 -5.06 -5.50
N GLU A 340 -11.02 -4.69 -6.70
CA GLU A 340 -10.16 -4.38 -7.84
C GLU A 340 -10.29 -2.91 -8.28
N ASN A 341 -11.40 -2.24 -7.98
CA ASN A 341 -11.75 -0.91 -8.48
C ASN A 341 -11.79 0.20 -7.42
N ARG A 342 -11.13 -0.01 -6.27
CA ARG A 342 -10.95 1.04 -5.25
C ARG A 342 -10.33 2.29 -5.86
N GLN A 343 -10.83 3.46 -5.45
CA GLN A 343 -10.34 4.77 -5.92
C GLN A 343 -9.79 5.61 -4.76
N ASP A 344 -8.62 6.20 -4.94
CA ASP A 344 -8.02 7.12 -3.95
C ASP A 344 -8.39 8.57 -4.17
N VAL A 345 -8.81 8.92 -5.39
CA VAL A 345 -9.07 10.30 -5.82
C VAL A 345 -10.51 10.41 -6.33
N ALA A 346 -11.13 11.54 -6.04
CA ALA A 346 -12.42 11.93 -6.58
C ALA A 346 -12.32 12.20 -8.10
N GLU A 347 -13.45 12.34 -8.78
CA GLU A 347 -13.49 12.42 -10.24
C GLU A 347 -12.79 13.70 -10.76
N GLU A 348 -12.98 14.79 -10.04
CA GLU A 348 -12.38 16.10 -10.26
C GLU A 348 -10.87 16.14 -10.04
N GLY A 349 -10.27 15.15 -9.36
CA GLY A 349 -8.85 15.12 -9.06
C GLY A 349 -8.46 15.68 -7.69
N THR A 350 -7.17 15.74 -7.41
CA THR A 350 -6.60 16.24 -6.16
C THR A 350 -5.27 16.96 -6.36
N ALA A 351 -4.61 17.31 -5.25
CA ALA A 351 -3.39 18.10 -5.18
C ALA A 351 -2.30 17.65 -6.17
N PRO A 352 -1.87 18.53 -7.09
CA PRO A 352 -0.87 18.20 -8.12
C PRO A 352 0.44 17.67 -7.53
N CYS A 353 0.88 18.20 -6.39
CA CYS A 353 2.14 17.80 -5.76
C CYS A 353 2.17 16.33 -5.30
N LYS A 354 1.05 15.76 -4.84
CA LYS A 354 0.95 14.32 -4.50
C LYS A 354 0.85 13.48 -5.78
N THR A 355 0.11 13.97 -6.78
CA THR A 355 -0.09 13.23 -8.05
C THR A 355 1.19 13.13 -8.89
N ALA A 356 1.98 14.21 -8.93
CA ALA A 356 3.22 14.28 -9.71
C ALA A 356 4.43 13.62 -9.02
N CYS A 357 4.35 13.36 -7.71
CA CYS A 357 5.39 12.62 -7.00
C CYS A 357 5.22 11.13 -7.28
N PRO A 358 6.23 10.41 -7.83
CA PRO A 358 6.09 8.97 -8.13
C PRO A 358 5.78 8.10 -6.89
N ALA A 359 6.22 8.52 -5.70
CA ALA A 359 5.91 7.84 -4.44
C ALA A 359 4.59 8.31 -3.79
N HIS A 360 3.94 9.33 -4.33
CA HIS A 360 2.71 9.94 -3.81
C HIS A 360 2.80 10.38 -2.35
N ILE A 361 3.94 10.98 -1.99
CA ILE A 361 4.20 11.52 -0.65
C ILE A 361 3.15 12.60 -0.31
N ALA A 362 2.71 12.62 0.94
CA ALA A 362 1.74 13.59 1.46
C ALA A 362 2.33 15.00 1.63
N VAL A 363 2.67 15.68 0.51
CA VAL A 363 3.36 16.98 0.49
C VAL A 363 2.65 18.05 1.33
N GLN A 364 1.37 18.30 1.09
CA GLN A 364 0.60 19.25 1.90
C GLN A 364 0.58 18.89 3.39
N GLY A 365 0.54 17.59 3.70
CA GLY A 365 0.53 17.09 5.07
C GLY A 365 1.80 17.41 5.83
N TYR A 366 2.97 17.06 5.27
CA TYR A 366 4.23 17.32 5.97
C TYR A 366 4.59 18.80 5.99
N ILE A 367 4.19 19.58 4.97
CA ILE A 367 4.35 21.05 4.99
C ILE A 367 3.51 21.65 6.13
N LYS A 368 2.26 21.20 6.31
CA LYS A 368 1.42 21.69 7.41
C LYS A 368 2.00 21.33 8.78
N LEU A 369 2.54 20.12 8.95
CA LEU A 369 3.19 19.73 10.20
C LEU A 369 4.45 20.59 10.45
N ALA A 370 5.26 20.82 9.43
CA ALA A 370 6.44 21.69 9.52
C ALA A 370 6.06 23.14 9.85
N SER A 371 4.97 23.67 9.28
CA SER A 371 4.47 25.02 9.61
C SER A 371 4.01 25.16 11.08
N GLN A 372 3.86 24.04 11.79
CA GLN A 372 3.47 23.98 13.20
C GLN A 372 4.66 23.63 14.13
N GLY A 373 5.88 23.54 13.59
CA GLY A 373 7.06 23.08 14.32
C GLY A 373 7.09 21.58 14.61
N ARG A 374 6.15 20.80 14.04
CA ARG A 374 5.97 19.35 14.30
C ARG A 374 6.86 18.52 13.35
N TYR A 375 8.16 18.75 13.37
CA TYR A 375 9.11 18.18 12.40
C TYR A 375 9.22 16.67 12.46
N ARG A 376 9.26 16.08 13.66
CA ARG A 376 9.29 14.62 13.81
C ARG A 376 8.08 13.95 13.16
N GLU A 377 6.89 14.50 13.38
CA GLU A 377 5.67 13.96 12.78
C GLU A 377 5.61 14.17 11.27
N ALA A 378 6.18 15.27 10.77
CA ALA A 378 6.35 15.52 9.34
C ALA A 378 7.28 14.47 8.70
N LEU A 379 8.39 14.16 9.38
CA LEU A 379 9.34 13.13 8.96
C LEU A 379 8.70 11.74 8.93
N GLU A 380 7.99 11.36 10.00
CA GLU A 380 7.21 10.11 10.07
C GLU A 380 6.24 9.99 8.89
N LEU A 381 5.54 11.07 8.55
CA LEU A 381 4.60 11.10 7.45
C LEU A 381 5.28 10.91 6.08
N ILE A 382 6.48 11.49 5.88
CA ILE A 382 7.27 11.27 4.66
C ILE A 382 7.71 9.80 4.56
N LYS A 383 8.18 9.23 5.68
CA LYS A 383 8.71 7.86 5.75
C LYS A 383 7.70 6.74 5.55
N LYS A 384 6.40 7.05 5.53
CA LYS A 384 5.38 6.11 5.06
C LYS A 384 5.52 5.77 3.58
N GLU A 385 6.13 6.65 2.80
CA GLU A 385 6.27 6.51 1.34
C GLU A 385 7.73 6.53 0.89
N ASN A 386 8.59 7.25 1.59
CA ASN A 386 9.99 7.42 1.20
C ASN A 386 10.94 7.18 2.38
N PRO A 387 11.73 6.08 2.37
CA PRO A 387 12.71 5.80 3.41
C PRO A 387 13.98 6.67 3.33
N PHE A 388 14.16 7.43 2.23
CA PHE A 388 15.35 8.27 1.99
C PHE A 388 14.99 9.76 1.84
N PRO A 389 14.29 10.40 2.81
CA PRO A 389 13.92 11.80 2.71
C PRO A 389 15.12 12.76 2.65
N ALA A 390 16.24 12.47 3.30
CA ALA A 390 17.43 13.33 3.32
C ALA A 390 18.17 13.29 1.98
N VAL A 391 18.24 12.11 1.33
CA VAL A 391 18.70 11.97 -0.06
C VAL A 391 17.75 12.71 -1.00
N CYS A 392 16.44 12.46 -0.93
CA CYS A 392 15.48 13.10 -1.84
C CYS A 392 15.34 14.62 -1.62
N GLY A 393 15.64 15.13 -0.43
CA GLY A 393 15.75 16.58 -0.20
C GLY A 393 16.91 17.21 -0.97
N ARG A 394 17.88 16.40 -1.42
CA ARG A 394 19.09 16.88 -2.12
C ARG A 394 19.02 16.73 -3.63
N ILE A 395 18.53 15.59 -4.12
CA ILE A 395 18.68 15.18 -5.53
C ILE A 395 17.35 14.97 -6.29
N CYS A 396 16.20 15.22 -5.65
CA CYS A 396 14.91 14.98 -6.31
C CYS A 396 14.71 15.91 -7.52
N PRO A 397 14.11 15.44 -8.63
CA PRO A 397 13.80 16.28 -9.79
C PRO A 397 12.65 17.28 -9.55
N ARG A 398 12.08 17.30 -8.34
CA ARG A 398 11.05 18.27 -7.90
C ARG A 398 9.81 18.34 -8.80
N SER A 399 9.36 17.23 -9.39
CA SER A 399 8.12 17.19 -10.21
C SER A 399 6.89 17.72 -9.45
N CYS A 400 6.87 17.57 -8.13
CA CYS A 400 5.86 18.14 -7.25
C CYS A 400 5.87 19.69 -7.20
N GLU A 401 7.02 20.33 -7.39
CA GLU A 401 7.15 21.79 -7.52
C GLU A 401 6.80 22.24 -8.92
N SER A 402 7.26 21.51 -9.95
CA SER A 402 6.90 21.80 -11.35
C SER A 402 5.38 21.77 -11.57
N ALA A 403 4.68 20.85 -10.91
CA ALA A 403 3.22 20.74 -10.98
C ALA A 403 2.47 21.70 -10.04
N CYS A 404 3.16 22.37 -9.11
CA CYS A 404 2.56 23.14 -8.03
C CYS A 404 1.62 24.23 -8.54
N THR A 405 0.37 24.24 -8.04
CA THR A 405 -0.65 25.24 -8.42
C THR A 405 -0.19 26.68 -8.19
N ARG A 406 0.64 26.92 -7.16
CA ARG A 406 1.18 28.26 -6.87
C ARG A 406 2.07 28.83 -7.99
N GLY A 407 2.66 27.99 -8.83
CA GLY A 407 3.41 28.45 -10.01
C GLY A 407 2.55 29.23 -11.01
N GLY A 408 1.21 29.12 -10.96
CA GLY A 408 0.31 29.97 -11.73
C GLY A 408 0.07 31.36 -11.14
N LEU A 409 0.50 31.60 -9.89
CA LEU A 409 0.37 32.87 -9.18
C LEU A 409 1.70 33.62 -9.08
N ASP A 410 2.75 32.93 -8.60
CA ASP A 410 4.11 33.43 -8.48
C ASP A 410 5.17 32.34 -8.73
N GLU A 411 5.94 31.92 -7.72
CA GLU A 411 6.90 30.83 -7.78
C GLU A 411 6.39 29.61 -6.97
N PRO A 412 6.61 28.37 -7.43
CA PRO A 412 6.31 27.17 -6.65
C PRO A 412 6.84 27.19 -5.21
N VAL A 413 6.20 26.42 -4.33
CA VAL A 413 6.71 26.17 -2.98
C VAL A 413 8.02 25.37 -3.08
N ALA A 414 9.03 25.71 -2.29
CA ALA A 414 10.31 24.99 -2.19
C ALA A 414 10.16 23.67 -1.40
N VAL A 415 9.38 22.74 -1.95
CA VAL A 415 9.01 21.46 -1.36
C VAL A 415 10.23 20.58 -1.02
N ASP A 416 11.29 20.65 -1.82
CA ASP A 416 12.53 19.92 -1.56
C ASP A 416 13.36 20.51 -0.41
N GLU A 417 13.48 21.83 -0.32
CA GLU A 417 14.19 22.50 0.78
C GLU A 417 13.48 22.31 2.11
N ILE A 418 12.14 22.34 2.09
CA ILE A 418 11.33 21.94 3.25
C ILE A 418 11.65 20.50 3.66
N LYS A 419 11.70 19.58 2.69
CA LYS A 419 12.00 18.16 2.95
C LYS A 419 13.42 17.99 3.50
N LYS A 420 14.40 18.68 2.93
CA LYS A 420 15.79 18.71 3.39
C LYS A 420 15.88 19.20 4.83
N PHE A 421 15.21 20.30 5.17
CA PHE A 421 15.14 20.81 6.54
C PHE A 421 14.60 19.77 7.52
N ILE A 422 13.47 19.15 7.19
CA ILE A 422 12.83 18.13 8.05
C ILE A 422 13.76 16.92 8.23
N ALA A 423 14.32 16.41 7.13
CA ALA A 423 15.13 15.20 7.12
C ALA A 423 16.52 15.40 7.72
N ASP A 424 17.09 16.60 7.64
CA ASP A 424 18.40 16.87 8.24
C ASP A 424 18.38 16.74 9.77
N GLN A 425 17.20 16.85 10.40
CA GLN A 425 17.07 16.65 11.83
C GLN A 425 17.42 15.22 12.26
N GLU A 426 17.11 14.20 11.44
CA GLU A 426 17.38 12.80 11.76
C GLU A 426 18.79 12.32 11.42
N LEU A 427 19.62 13.17 10.80
CA LEU A 427 21.04 12.87 10.56
C LEU A 427 21.82 12.77 11.87
N LYS A 428 21.35 13.42 12.93
CA LYS A 428 21.86 13.23 14.28
C LYS A 428 21.22 11.98 14.89
N ALA A 429 22.04 11.06 15.38
CA ALA A 429 21.58 9.78 15.94
C ALA A 429 20.51 9.94 17.04
N GLU A 430 20.61 10.99 17.87
CA GLU A 430 19.66 11.32 18.93
C GLU A 430 18.23 11.68 18.45
N HIS A 431 18.08 12.04 17.18
CA HIS A 431 16.81 12.44 16.57
C HIS A 431 16.33 11.47 15.48
N ARG A 432 17.08 10.38 15.27
CA ARG A 432 16.79 9.39 14.24
C ARG A 432 15.41 8.76 14.46
N PHE A 433 14.59 8.74 13.41
CA PHE A 433 13.33 8.00 13.43
C PHE A 433 13.53 6.61 12.80
N VAL A 434 13.44 5.58 13.64
CA VAL A 434 13.37 4.17 13.24
C VAL A 434 11.94 3.70 13.46
N PRO A 435 11.21 3.25 12.42
CA PRO A 435 9.87 2.70 12.59
C PRO A 435 9.88 1.44 13.45
N GLU A 436 8.77 1.19 14.14
CA GLU A 436 8.56 -0.09 14.81
C GLU A 436 8.22 -1.18 13.80
N LYS A 437 8.62 -2.41 14.10
CA LYS A 437 8.26 -3.59 13.29
C LYS A 437 6.80 -3.97 13.57
N ALA A 438 6.01 -4.15 12.51
CA ALA A 438 4.60 -4.52 12.62
C ALA A 438 4.41 -5.97 13.09
N HIS A 439 5.23 -6.89 12.57
CA HIS A 439 5.12 -8.32 12.81
C HIS A 439 6.49 -9.01 12.98
N ASP A 440 6.46 -10.30 13.31
CA ASP A 440 7.58 -11.22 13.13
C ASP A 440 7.07 -12.43 12.34
N TYR A 441 7.35 -12.44 11.04
CA TYR A 441 6.86 -13.49 10.15
C TYR A 441 7.81 -14.69 10.06
N GLY A 442 9.05 -14.56 10.53
CA GLY A 442 10.06 -15.62 10.45
C GLY A 442 10.51 -16.02 9.03
N LYS A 443 9.97 -15.40 7.96
CA LYS A 443 10.29 -15.69 6.55
C LYS A 443 11.48 -14.86 6.06
N SER A 444 12.34 -15.48 5.25
CA SER A 444 13.57 -14.87 4.74
C SER A 444 13.43 -14.41 3.29
N ILE A 445 13.79 -13.15 3.00
CA ILE A 445 13.71 -12.53 1.67
C ILE A 445 15.09 -12.05 1.24
N ALA A 446 15.46 -12.35 -0.01
CA ALA A 446 16.69 -11.88 -0.62
C ALA A 446 16.41 -10.65 -1.49
N VAL A 447 17.19 -9.59 -1.28
CA VAL A 447 17.20 -8.40 -2.14
C VAL A 447 18.55 -8.32 -2.83
N ILE A 448 18.57 -8.19 -4.15
CA ILE A 448 19.79 -8.22 -4.95
C ILE A 448 20.03 -6.82 -5.53
N GLY A 449 21.07 -6.15 -5.04
CA GLY A 449 21.41 -4.76 -5.31
C GLY A 449 21.04 -3.82 -4.16
N ALA A 450 22.00 -3.05 -3.67
CA ALA A 450 21.84 -2.08 -2.57
C ALA A 450 21.67 -0.63 -3.09
N GLY A 451 21.01 -0.46 -4.25
CA GLY A 451 20.57 0.85 -4.74
C GLY A 451 19.22 1.29 -4.13
N PRO A 452 18.67 2.46 -4.53
CA PRO A 452 17.43 3.00 -3.98
C PRO A 452 16.24 2.03 -4.00
N ALA A 453 16.04 1.29 -5.09
CA ALA A 453 14.95 0.33 -5.21
C ALA A 453 15.11 -0.85 -4.25
N GLY A 454 16.30 -1.47 -4.22
CA GLY A 454 16.57 -2.60 -3.33
C GLY A 454 16.49 -2.21 -1.86
N LEU A 455 17.14 -1.10 -1.48
CA LEU A 455 17.08 -0.61 -0.10
C LEU A 455 15.66 -0.19 0.30
N SER A 456 14.87 0.40 -0.61
CA SER A 456 13.48 0.72 -0.31
C SER A 456 12.63 -0.54 -0.10
N CYS A 457 12.78 -1.57 -0.94
CA CYS A 457 12.11 -2.85 -0.75
C CYS A 457 12.49 -3.48 0.60
N ALA A 458 13.80 -3.49 0.92
CA ALA A 458 14.30 -4.03 2.18
C ALA A 458 13.75 -3.28 3.39
N TYR A 459 13.68 -1.95 3.35
CA TYR A 459 13.09 -1.13 4.41
C TYR A 459 11.63 -1.52 4.66
N PHE A 460 10.78 -1.55 3.63
CA PHE A 460 9.35 -1.84 3.82
C PHE A 460 9.09 -3.29 4.27
N LEU A 461 9.87 -4.26 3.77
CA LEU A 461 9.79 -5.65 4.26
C LEU A 461 10.27 -5.79 5.71
N ALA A 462 11.33 -5.08 6.11
CA ALA A 462 11.83 -5.12 7.47
C ALA A 462 10.87 -4.45 8.47
N VAL A 463 10.24 -3.34 8.08
CA VAL A 463 9.17 -2.69 8.86
C VAL A 463 7.95 -3.62 9.00
N ASP A 464 7.60 -4.36 7.96
CA ASP A 464 6.48 -5.31 8.02
C ASP A 464 6.77 -6.50 8.95
N GLY A 465 8.02 -6.97 9.00
CA GLY A 465 8.44 -8.03 9.93
C GLY A 465 9.20 -9.20 9.31
N TYR A 466 9.74 -9.03 8.10
CA TYR A 466 10.53 -10.06 7.41
C TYR A 466 12.01 -10.03 7.80
N LYS A 467 12.67 -11.18 7.68
CA LYS A 467 14.13 -11.26 7.72
C LYS A 467 14.65 -10.94 6.33
N VAL A 468 15.37 -9.84 6.16
CA VAL A 468 15.83 -9.37 4.85
C VAL A 468 17.34 -9.38 4.78
N THR A 469 17.87 -10.01 3.73
CA THR A 469 19.30 -9.95 3.39
C THR A 469 19.47 -9.26 2.04
N VAL A 470 20.25 -8.18 2.03
CA VAL A 470 20.63 -7.44 0.81
C VAL A 470 22.00 -7.91 0.34
N PHE A 471 22.08 -8.40 -0.88
CA PHE A 471 23.31 -8.81 -1.56
C PHE A 471 23.79 -7.68 -2.46
N GLU A 472 25.02 -7.22 -2.26
CA GLU A 472 25.61 -6.13 -3.02
C GLU A 472 26.96 -6.57 -3.61
N LYS A 473 27.13 -6.35 -4.91
CA LYS A 473 28.36 -6.70 -5.64
C LYS A 473 29.55 -5.87 -5.17
N GLU A 474 29.32 -4.59 -4.91
CA GLU A 474 30.37 -3.66 -4.51
C GLU A 474 30.62 -3.71 -2.99
N GLN A 475 31.72 -3.08 -2.54
CA GLN A 475 32.05 -2.99 -1.11
C GLN A 475 31.24 -1.89 -0.39
N VAL A 476 30.58 -1.01 -1.14
CA VAL A 476 29.85 0.15 -0.62
C VAL A 476 28.38 0.07 -1.00
N LEU A 477 27.51 0.41 -0.05
CA LEU A 477 26.06 0.42 -0.24
C LEU A 477 25.58 1.74 -0.85
N GLY A 478 24.31 1.80 -1.27
CA GLY A 478 23.65 2.97 -1.83
C GLY A 478 23.62 3.00 -3.37
N GLY A 479 24.29 2.05 -4.04
CA GLY A 479 24.29 1.93 -5.50
C GLY A 479 24.67 3.25 -6.19
N MET A 480 23.85 3.70 -7.15
CA MET A 480 24.09 4.96 -7.87
C MET A 480 24.05 6.22 -7.00
N LEU A 481 23.41 6.20 -5.82
CA LEU A 481 23.47 7.33 -4.88
C LEU A 481 24.90 7.57 -4.39
N THR A 482 25.64 6.47 -4.16
CA THR A 482 27.01 6.48 -3.61
C THR A 482 28.06 6.43 -4.71
N GLN A 483 27.75 5.88 -5.88
CA GLN A 483 28.75 5.62 -6.92
C GLN A 483 28.53 6.45 -8.19
N GLY A 484 27.30 6.87 -8.46
CA GLY A 484 26.94 7.66 -9.64
C GLY A 484 26.85 9.15 -9.34
N ILE A 485 26.25 9.55 -8.22
CA ILE A 485 26.05 10.97 -7.90
C ILE A 485 27.31 11.54 -7.23
N PRO A 486 27.86 12.67 -7.70
CA PRO A 486 29.03 13.29 -7.08
C PRO A 486 28.77 13.78 -5.66
N ALA A 487 29.81 13.78 -4.81
CA ALA A 487 29.69 14.17 -3.40
C ALA A 487 29.29 15.63 -3.18
N PHE A 488 29.62 16.54 -4.11
CA PHE A 488 29.20 17.95 -4.05
C PHE A 488 27.69 18.16 -4.27
N ARG A 489 26.98 17.11 -4.69
CA ARG A 489 25.50 17.07 -4.77
C ARG A 489 24.88 16.22 -3.67
N LEU A 490 25.53 15.10 -3.35
CA LEU A 490 25.05 14.15 -2.37
C LEU A 490 26.22 13.55 -1.58
N GLU A 491 26.44 14.12 -0.41
CA GLU A 491 27.47 13.65 0.52
C GLU A 491 27.20 12.21 0.97
N ARG A 492 28.28 11.42 1.07
CA ARG A 492 28.21 10.00 1.44
C ARG A 492 27.69 9.78 2.86
N GLY A 493 27.97 10.73 3.77
CA GLY A 493 27.47 10.69 5.14
C GLY A 493 25.94 10.69 5.21
N ILE A 494 25.27 11.39 4.29
CA ILE A 494 23.80 11.45 4.21
C ILE A 494 23.24 10.09 3.81
N VAL A 495 23.78 9.49 2.76
CA VAL A 495 23.34 8.17 2.27
C VAL A 495 23.56 7.12 3.36
N ASN A 496 24.74 7.11 3.98
CA ASN A 496 25.06 6.15 5.05
C ASN A 496 24.16 6.32 6.27
N ALA A 497 23.83 7.55 6.68
CA ALA A 497 22.94 7.80 7.81
C ALA A 497 21.55 7.19 7.62
N GLU A 498 21.00 7.24 6.40
CA GLU A 498 19.70 6.61 6.11
C GLU A 498 19.81 5.09 5.96
N ILE A 499 20.96 4.57 5.53
CA ILE A 499 21.23 3.12 5.51
C ILE A 499 21.37 2.54 6.92
N GLU A 500 21.90 3.31 7.89
CA GLU A 500 21.95 2.86 9.28
C GLU A 500 20.56 2.55 9.85
N ILE A 501 19.52 3.26 9.42
CA ILE A 501 18.13 2.96 9.83
C ILE A 501 17.72 1.55 9.39
N LEU A 502 18.17 1.09 8.21
CA LEU A 502 17.90 -0.27 7.77
C LEU A 502 18.64 -1.30 8.64
N ARG A 503 19.87 -1.00 9.08
CA ARG A 503 20.59 -1.84 10.03
C ARG A 503 19.91 -1.87 11.39
N ASP A 504 19.41 -0.74 11.87
CA ASP A 504 18.63 -0.62 13.11
C ASP A 504 17.32 -1.45 13.03
N LEU A 505 16.74 -1.57 11.83
CA LEU A 505 15.62 -2.48 11.53
C LEU A 505 16.04 -3.96 11.38
N GLY A 506 17.33 -4.28 11.49
CA GLY A 506 17.85 -5.65 11.38
C GLY A 506 17.99 -6.17 9.96
N VAL A 507 18.08 -5.30 8.95
CA VAL A 507 18.45 -5.70 7.59
C VAL A 507 19.91 -6.13 7.56
N GLU A 508 20.18 -7.32 7.02
CA GLU A 508 21.52 -7.83 6.84
C GLU A 508 22.09 -7.41 5.48
N PHE A 509 23.36 -7.03 5.45
CA PHE A 509 24.05 -6.65 4.22
C PHE A 509 25.22 -7.59 3.95
N ARG A 510 25.24 -8.21 2.76
CA ARG A 510 26.35 -9.02 2.25
C ARG A 510 26.97 -8.29 1.04
N THR A 511 27.98 -7.46 1.33
CA THR A 511 28.74 -6.69 0.32
C THR A 511 29.86 -7.52 -0.30
N GLY A 512 30.31 -7.15 -1.50
CA GLY A 512 31.32 -7.91 -2.24
C GLY A 512 30.82 -9.25 -2.79
N VAL A 513 29.50 -9.46 -2.86
CA VAL A 513 28.88 -10.71 -3.31
C VAL A 513 28.08 -10.45 -4.58
N GLU A 514 28.53 -11.00 -5.70
CA GLU A 514 27.85 -10.92 -6.99
C GLU A 514 26.96 -12.15 -7.21
N VAL A 515 25.64 -11.97 -7.10
CA VAL A 515 24.67 -13.03 -7.41
C VAL A 515 24.69 -13.31 -8.92
N GLY A 516 24.83 -14.58 -9.30
CA GLY A 516 25.13 -15.03 -10.66
C GLY A 516 26.60 -15.38 -10.89
N ARG A 517 27.49 -15.09 -9.93
CA ARG A 517 28.92 -15.43 -9.98
C ARG A 517 29.39 -16.13 -8.71
N ASP A 518 29.21 -15.50 -7.56
CA ASP A 518 29.67 -16.02 -6.26
C ASP A 518 28.63 -16.94 -5.63
N VAL A 519 27.34 -16.61 -5.82
CA VAL A 519 26.18 -17.42 -5.44
C VAL A 519 25.12 -17.34 -6.52
N THR A 520 24.27 -18.35 -6.66
CA THR A 520 23.17 -18.40 -7.65
C THR A 520 21.80 -18.27 -6.96
N LEU A 521 20.77 -17.90 -7.72
CA LEU A 521 19.39 -17.88 -7.19
C LEU A 521 18.97 -19.23 -6.60
N ASP A 522 19.36 -20.34 -7.23
CA ASP A 522 19.05 -21.70 -6.74
C ASP A 522 19.75 -22.04 -5.42
N GLN A 523 21.01 -21.61 -5.24
CA GLN A 523 21.69 -21.76 -3.96
C GLN A 523 21.01 -20.96 -2.86
N LEU A 524 20.58 -19.73 -3.15
CA LEU A 524 19.84 -18.92 -2.19
C LEU A 524 18.47 -19.51 -1.86
N ARG A 525 17.75 -20.09 -2.83
CA ARG A 525 16.53 -20.88 -2.55
C ARG A 525 16.84 -22.02 -1.58
N ALA A 526 17.94 -22.74 -1.79
CA ALA A 526 18.37 -23.83 -0.90
C ALA A 526 18.77 -23.35 0.50
N GLU A 527 19.22 -22.10 0.66
CA GLU A 527 19.43 -21.44 1.96
C GLU A 527 18.12 -21.06 2.68
N GLY A 528 16.97 -21.19 2.02
CA GLY A 528 15.64 -20.94 2.60
C GLY A 528 15.06 -19.57 2.29
N PHE A 529 15.62 -18.82 1.33
CA PHE A 529 14.99 -17.59 0.82
C PHE A 529 13.73 -17.93 0.02
N GLU A 530 12.61 -17.32 0.38
CA GLU A 530 11.29 -17.62 -0.23
C GLU A 530 10.97 -16.75 -1.44
N ALA A 531 11.58 -15.56 -1.55
CA ALA A 531 11.40 -14.64 -2.67
C ALA A 531 12.62 -13.76 -2.89
N PHE A 532 12.73 -13.23 -4.11
CA PHE A 532 13.86 -12.44 -4.60
C PHE A 532 13.38 -11.11 -5.16
N TYR A 533 13.92 -9.99 -4.67
CA TYR A 533 13.76 -8.69 -5.32
C TYR A 533 15.05 -8.29 -6.02
N VAL A 534 15.05 -8.29 -7.36
CA VAL A 534 16.21 -7.98 -8.18
C VAL A 534 16.17 -6.49 -8.58
N ALA A 535 17.13 -5.73 -8.07
CA ALA A 535 17.23 -4.29 -8.20
C ALA A 535 18.68 -3.85 -8.48
N ILE A 536 19.35 -4.55 -9.41
CA ILE A 536 20.78 -4.31 -9.73
C ILE A 536 21.03 -2.98 -10.46
N GLY A 537 19.99 -2.37 -11.02
CA GLY A 537 20.07 -1.08 -11.72
C GLY A 537 20.56 -1.18 -13.17
N ALA A 538 21.13 -0.07 -13.68
CA ALA A 538 21.77 0.01 -15.00
C ALA A 538 23.23 0.49 -14.85
N GLN A 539 24.13 -0.45 -14.62
CA GLN A 539 25.47 -0.24 -14.08
C GLN A 539 26.56 0.01 -15.12
N GLY A 540 26.36 -0.39 -16.37
CA GLY A 540 27.32 -0.15 -17.44
C GLY A 540 27.04 1.14 -18.21
N GLY A 541 28.06 1.69 -18.88
CA GLY A 541 27.89 2.78 -19.85
C GLY A 541 27.59 2.28 -21.26
N ARG A 542 26.85 3.07 -22.04
CA ARG A 542 26.66 2.83 -23.48
C ARG A 542 27.75 3.51 -24.30
N ALA A 543 28.09 2.89 -25.43
CA ALA A 543 29.02 3.42 -26.40
C ALA A 543 28.32 3.72 -27.74
N PRO A 544 28.75 4.76 -28.50
CA PRO A 544 28.09 5.17 -29.75
C PRO A 544 28.31 4.21 -30.94
N GLY A 545 29.15 3.19 -30.81
CA GLY A 545 29.48 2.23 -31.86
C GLY A 545 30.53 2.76 -32.85
N LEU A 546 31.40 3.66 -32.41
CA LEU A 546 32.49 4.25 -33.19
C LEU A 546 33.80 3.47 -33.01
N ALA A 547 34.64 3.43 -34.06
CA ALA A 547 35.97 2.86 -33.94
C ALA A 547 36.86 3.72 -33.01
N GLY A 548 37.60 3.07 -32.09
CA GLY A 548 38.50 3.72 -31.14
C GLY A 548 37.88 4.01 -29.76
N GLU A 549 36.74 3.42 -29.43
CA GLU A 549 36.10 3.54 -28.10
C GLU A 549 36.87 2.88 -26.96
N ASP A 550 37.75 1.93 -27.30
CA ASP A 550 38.66 1.21 -26.41
C ASP A 550 40.03 1.91 -26.27
N ALA A 551 40.23 3.05 -26.95
CA ALA A 551 41.48 3.80 -26.89
C ALA A 551 41.75 4.38 -25.50
N GLU A 552 43.03 4.50 -25.15
CA GLU A 552 43.44 5.18 -23.92
C GLU A 552 42.93 6.62 -23.93
N GLY A 553 42.26 7.02 -22.86
CA GLY A 553 41.65 8.35 -22.70
C GLY A 553 40.15 8.40 -23.04
N VAL A 554 39.55 7.31 -23.53
CA VAL A 554 38.09 7.19 -23.70
C VAL A 554 37.51 6.41 -22.52
N ILE A 555 36.56 7.00 -21.79
CA ILE A 555 35.96 6.38 -20.60
C ILE A 555 34.45 6.57 -20.63
N ALA A 556 33.67 5.56 -20.26
CA ALA A 556 32.25 5.74 -20.00
C ALA A 556 32.02 6.64 -18.78
N GLY A 557 31.11 7.61 -18.88
CA GLY A 557 30.86 8.61 -17.84
C GLY A 557 30.51 8.00 -16.49
N VAL A 558 29.69 6.94 -16.47
CA VAL A 558 29.34 6.22 -15.23
C VAL A 558 30.52 5.52 -14.59
N ASP A 559 31.44 4.97 -15.38
CA ASP A 559 32.64 4.32 -14.86
C ASP A 559 33.64 5.35 -14.35
N PHE A 560 33.73 6.51 -15.00
CA PHE A 560 34.50 7.65 -14.51
C PHE A 560 33.98 8.16 -13.15
N LEU A 561 32.67 8.41 -13.03
CA LEU A 561 32.07 8.85 -11.76
C LEU A 561 32.26 7.80 -10.66
N ARG A 562 32.08 6.51 -10.97
CA ARG A 562 32.35 5.41 -10.05
C ARG A 562 33.80 5.43 -9.58
N ALA A 563 34.77 5.50 -10.50
CA ALA A 563 36.19 5.52 -10.18
C ALA A 563 36.54 6.70 -9.26
N VAL A 564 36.05 7.91 -9.57
CA VAL A 564 36.25 9.10 -8.73
C VAL A 564 35.64 8.90 -7.34
N SER A 565 34.42 8.36 -7.25
CA SER A 565 33.74 8.11 -5.98
C SER A 565 34.49 7.13 -5.06
N GLN A 566 35.29 6.22 -5.65
CA GLN A 566 36.12 5.26 -4.94
C GLN A 566 37.54 5.78 -4.65
N GLY A 567 37.84 7.03 -4.97
CA GLY A 567 39.19 7.61 -4.84
C GLY A 567 40.19 7.05 -5.86
N LYS A 568 39.71 6.45 -6.94
CA LYS A 568 40.50 5.82 -8.03
C LYS A 568 40.35 6.56 -9.36
N GLY A 569 39.76 7.75 -9.36
CA GLY A 569 39.54 8.54 -10.57
C GLY A 569 40.86 8.99 -11.20
N PRO A 570 40.97 9.02 -12.54
CA PRO A 570 42.17 9.51 -13.21
C PRO A 570 42.31 11.03 -13.03
N ALA A 571 43.55 11.52 -13.00
CA ALA A 571 43.84 12.94 -13.17
C ALA A 571 43.74 13.30 -14.66
N LEU A 572 42.83 14.21 -15.00
CA LEU A 572 42.46 14.52 -16.38
C LEU A 572 43.28 15.68 -16.94
N HIS A 573 44.60 15.53 -17.08
CA HIS A 573 45.41 16.61 -17.67
C HIS A 573 45.04 16.88 -19.15
N GLY A 574 44.95 18.16 -19.52
CA GLY A 574 44.63 18.63 -20.87
C GLY A 574 43.14 18.87 -21.10
N ARG A 575 42.73 18.89 -22.38
CA ARG A 575 41.33 19.14 -22.79
C ARG A 575 40.48 17.87 -22.69
N VAL A 576 39.33 17.99 -22.04
CA VAL A 576 38.34 16.93 -21.84
C VAL A 576 37.08 17.25 -22.66
N LEU A 577 36.61 16.26 -23.43
CA LEU A 577 35.31 16.33 -24.09
C LEU A 577 34.32 15.39 -23.40
N VAL A 578 33.16 15.90 -23.02
CA VAL A 578 32.05 15.09 -22.50
C VAL A 578 30.98 14.98 -23.58
N ILE A 579 30.48 13.78 -23.84
CA ILE A 579 29.46 13.56 -24.89
C ILE A 579 28.17 13.08 -24.24
N GLY A 580 27.12 13.89 -24.30
CA GLY A 580 25.79 13.60 -23.74
C GLY A 580 25.10 14.86 -23.20
N GLY A 581 23.77 14.87 -23.16
CA GLY A 581 22.97 16.05 -22.75
C GLY A 581 22.19 15.93 -21.43
N GLY A 582 22.22 14.77 -20.76
CA GLY A 582 21.46 14.54 -19.51
C GLY A 582 22.22 14.90 -18.23
N ASN A 583 21.55 14.80 -17.07
CA ASN A 583 22.14 15.11 -15.75
C ASN A 583 23.46 14.38 -15.49
N VAL A 584 23.57 13.11 -15.91
CA VAL A 584 24.84 12.35 -15.78
C VAL A 584 25.98 13.00 -16.55
N ALA A 585 25.71 13.57 -17.73
CA ALA A 585 26.74 14.27 -18.52
C ALA A 585 27.19 15.56 -17.81
N ILE A 586 26.27 16.27 -17.17
CA ILE A 586 26.56 17.45 -16.36
C ILE A 586 27.42 17.09 -15.14
N ASP A 587 27.04 16.05 -14.40
CA ASP A 587 27.82 15.54 -13.27
C ASP A 587 29.22 15.09 -13.69
N VAL A 588 29.35 14.41 -14.83
CA VAL A 588 30.64 14.03 -15.42
C VAL A 588 31.49 15.26 -15.75
N ALA A 589 30.90 16.28 -16.38
CA ALA A 589 31.63 17.49 -16.77
C ALA A 589 32.14 18.25 -15.53
N ARG A 590 31.29 18.45 -14.53
CA ARG A 590 31.65 19.13 -13.27
C ARG A 590 32.66 18.34 -12.44
N THR A 591 32.56 17.01 -12.48
CA THR A 591 33.57 16.14 -11.85
C THR A 591 34.90 16.20 -12.59
N ALA A 592 34.90 16.32 -13.93
CA ALA A 592 36.12 16.48 -14.70
C ALA A 592 36.88 17.76 -14.36
N VAL A 593 36.17 18.88 -14.14
CA VAL A 593 36.77 20.13 -13.62
C VAL A 593 37.54 19.89 -12.32
N ARG A 594 36.96 19.13 -11.39
CA ARG A 594 37.60 18.79 -10.10
C ARG A 594 38.76 17.81 -10.22
N GLN A 595 38.80 17.02 -11.30
CA GLN A 595 39.90 16.09 -11.61
C GLN A 595 41.03 16.74 -12.43
N GLN A 596 41.25 18.05 -12.27
CA GLN A 596 42.37 18.82 -12.84
C GLN A 596 42.34 18.95 -14.38
N ALA A 597 41.15 18.91 -14.99
CA ALA A 597 40.98 19.26 -16.39
C ALA A 597 41.39 20.71 -16.68
N GLU A 598 42.12 20.92 -17.78
CA GLU A 598 42.50 22.27 -18.23
C GLU A 598 41.31 23.01 -18.86
N SER A 599 40.49 22.25 -19.61
CA SER A 599 39.23 22.73 -20.19
C SER A 599 38.26 21.57 -20.35
N VAL A 600 36.98 21.85 -20.13
CA VAL A 600 35.89 20.87 -20.28
C VAL A 600 34.87 21.44 -21.25
N GLU A 601 34.66 20.73 -22.37
CA GLU A 601 33.58 21.03 -23.31
C GLU A 601 32.59 19.85 -23.36
N LEU A 602 31.31 20.14 -23.18
CA LEU A 602 30.23 19.16 -23.28
C LEU A 602 29.53 19.29 -24.63
N TYR A 603 29.46 18.20 -25.39
CA TYR A 603 28.81 18.12 -26.69
C TYR A 603 27.53 17.27 -26.57
N CYS A 604 26.41 17.79 -27.05
CA CYS A 604 25.12 17.11 -26.99
C CYS A 604 24.31 17.28 -28.28
N LEU A 605 23.40 16.34 -28.54
CA LEU A 605 22.58 16.28 -29.76
C LEU A 605 21.47 17.32 -29.74
N GLU A 606 21.01 17.63 -28.54
CA GLU A 606 19.86 18.45 -28.21
C GLU A 606 20.17 19.94 -28.38
N ARG A 607 19.15 20.70 -28.80
CA ARG A 607 19.16 22.15 -28.60
C ARG A 607 19.08 22.46 -27.11
N ARG A 608 19.41 23.69 -26.71
CA ARG A 608 19.46 24.07 -25.29
C ARG A 608 18.14 23.76 -24.58
N GLU A 609 17.02 24.09 -25.21
CA GLU A 609 15.68 23.91 -24.65
C GLU A 609 15.22 22.44 -24.63
N GLU A 610 15.93 21.56 -25.34
CA GLU A 610 15.63 20.13 -25.46
C GLU A 610 16.55 19.26 -24.60
N MET A 611 17.51 19.86 -23.89
CA MET A 611 18.45 19.12 -23.05
C MET A 611 17.69 18.35 -21.96
N PRO A 612 17.97 17.04 -21.77
CA PRO A 612 17.36 16.26 -20.69
C PRO A 612 17.82 16.67 -19.29
N ALA A 613 18.91 17.44 -19.17
CA ALA A 613 19.40 17.92 -17.89
C ALA A 613 18.51 19.03 -17.30
N LEU A 614 18.49 19.15 -15.97
CA LEU A 614 17.75 20.20 -15.27
C LEU A 614 18.45 21.56 -15.45
N GLU A 615 17.69 22.63 -15.69
CA GLU A 615 18.24 23.97 -15.96
C GLU A 615 19.19 24.47 -14.86
N GLU A 616 18.89 24.18 -13.59
CA GLU A 616 19.77 24.52 -12.45
C GLU A 616 21.12 23.80 -12.54
N GLU A 617 21.13 22.51 -12.90
CA GLU A 617 22.38 21.76 -13.10
C GLU A 617 23.19 22.31 -14.26
N ILE A 618 22.51 22.72 -15.34
CA ILE A 618 23.17 23.32 -16.49
C ILE A 618 23.81 24.66 -16.11
N ALA A 619 23.09 25.52 -15.39
CA ALA A 619 23.61 26.79 -14.91
C ALA A 619 24.80 26.61 -13.95
N GLU A 620 24.78 25.59 -13.09
CA GLU A 620 25.92 25.24 -12.22
C GLU A 620 27.15 24.80 -13.02
N ALA A 621 26.97 24.01 -14.09
CA ALA A 621 28.07 23.61 -14.96
C ALA A 621 28.70 24.82 -15.68
N GLU A 622 27.88 25.74 -16.19
CA GLU A 622 28.33 26.96 -16.85
C GLU A 622 29.07 27.89 -15.86
N ALA A 623 28.60 27.99 -14.62
CA ALA A 623 29.27 28.73 -13.55
C ALA A 623 30.65 28.14 -13.18
N GLU A 624 30.84 26.84 -13.40
CA GLU A 624 32.13 26.13 -13.28
C GLU A 624 32.95 26.15 -14.59
N ALA A 625 32.59 27.03 -15.54
CA ALA A 625 33.26 27.23 -16.83
C ALA A 625 33.23 26.02 -17.78
N VAL A 626 32.27 25.10 -17.62
CA VAL A 626 32.00 24.06 -18.61
C VAL A 626 31.35 24.70 -19.84
N VAL A 627 31.93 24.50 -21.02
CA VAL A 627 31.38 25.02 -22.28
C VAL A 627 30.43 24.00 -22.89
N ILE A 628 29.16 24.37 -23.06
CA ILE A 628 28.14 23.49 -23.64
C ILE A 628 27.95 23.78 -25.13
N ARG A 629 28.03 22.72 -25.94
CA ARG A 629 27.96 22.72 -27.40
C ARG A 629 26.76 21.92 -27.86
N ASN A 630 25.64 22.60 -28.05
CA ASN A 630 24.37 22.02 -28.48
C ASN A 630 24.31 21.70 -29.98
N GLY A 631 23.57 20.64 -30.31
CA GLY A 631 23.30 20.21 -31.68
C GLY A 631 24.50 19.61 -32.42
N TRP A 632 25.34 18.87 -31.71
CA TRP A 632 26.52 18.20 -32.25
C TRP A 632 26.54 16.73 -31.83
N GLY A 633 26.68 15.82 -32.79
CA GLY A 633 26.86 14.39 -32.54
C GLY A 633 28.24 13.90 -32.95
N PRO A 634 28.80 12.89 -32.26
CA PRO A 634 30.10 12.36 -32.64
C PRO A 634 30.01 11.60 -33.97
N LYS A 635 30.93 11.89 -34.88
CA LYS A 635 31.09 11.22 -36.18
C LYS A 635 32.26 10.24 -36.16
N LYS A 636 33.38 10.62 -35.53
CA LYS A 636 34.60 9.81 -35.49
C LYS A 636 35.48 10.17 -34.29
N LEU A 637 36.05 9.15 -33.62
CA LEU A 637 37.12 9.32 -32.65
C LEU A 637 38.48 9.30 -33.37
N LEU A 638 39.36 10.24 -33.05
CA LEU A 638 40.71 10.34 -33.61
C LEU A 638 41.69 9.71 -32.62
N VAL A 639 42.34 8.63 -33.04
CA VAL A 639 43.23 7.84 -32.19
C VAL A 639 44.60 7.73 -32.88
N GLU A 640 45.65 8.08 -32.15
CA GLU A 640 47.04 7.94 -32.58
C GLU A 640 47.80 7.14 -31.53
N ASN A 641 48.56 6.12 -31.97
CA ASN A 641 49.32 5.23 -31.07
C ASN A 641 48.47 4.60 -29.94
N GLY A 642 47.19 4.33 -30.20
CA GLY A 642 46.26 3.76 -29.22
C GLY A 642 45.68 4.74 -28.21
N ARG A 643 45.99 6.04 -28.31
CA ARG A 643 45.47 7.10 -27.44
C ARG A 643 44.57 8.07 -28.21
N ILE A 644 43.51 8.56 -27.57
CA ILE A 644 42.65 9.60 -28.14
C ILE A 644 43.43 10.92 -28.33
N THR A 645 43.22 11.57 -29.48
CA THR A 645 43.78 12.90 -29.80
C THR A 645 42.71 13.93 -30.16
N GLY A 646 41.47 13.50 -30.42
CA GLY A 646 40.35 14.40 -30.71
C GLY A 646 39.09 13.69 -31.17
N VAL A 647 38.05 14.47 -31.43
CA VAL A 647 36.75 13.98 -31.93
C VAL A 647 36.30 14.84 -33.11
N VAL A 648 35.80 14.19 -34.15
CA VAL A 648 35.08 14.85 -35.24
C VAL A 648 33.60 14.80 -34.91
N PHE A 649 32.96 15.96 -34.80
CA PHE A 649 31.52 16.10 -34.64
C PHE A 649 30.85 16.47 -35.96
N ARG A 650 29.56 16.16 -36.06
CA ARG A 650 28.67 16.54 -37.16
C ARG A 650 27.42 17.22 -36.62
N ARG A 651 26.84 18.15 -37.37
CA ARG A 651 25.66 18.89 -36.94
C ARG A 651 24.47 17.96 -36.79
N CYS A 652 23.83 18.01 -35.63
CA CYS A 652 22.53 17.39 -35.39
C CYS A 652 21.43 18.36 -35.83
N THR A 653 20.61 17.97 -36.80
CA THR A 653 19.54 18.79 -37.37
C THR A 653 18.19 18.53 -36.70
N ALA A 654 18.00 17.32 -36.17
CA ALA A 654 16.85 16.93 -35.38
C ALA A 654 17.22 15.77 -34.45
N VAL A 655 16.71 15.75 -33.21
CA VAL A 655 16.91 14.65 -32.26
C VAL A 655 15.79 13.60 -32.33
N TYR A 656 14.57 14.08 -32.58
CA TYR A 656 13.36 13.27 -32.58
C TYR A 656 12.74 13.23 -33.98
N ASP A 657 12.07 12.11 -34.30
CA ASP A 657 11.22 12.02 -35.50
C ASP A 657 9.86 12.73 -35.30
N ALA A 658 9.02 12.70 -36.34
CA ALA A 658 7.69 13.30 -36.30
C ALA A 658 6.73 12.66 -35.28
N GLN A 659 7.05 11.46 -34.78
CA GLN A 659 6.32 10.77 -33.71
C GLN A 659 6.98 10.98 -32.34
N HIS A 660 7.91 11.92 -32.24
CA HIS A 660 8.67 12.25 -31.03
C HIS A 660 9.50 11.07 -30.46
N ARG A 661 9.88 10.12 -31.33
CA ARG A 661 10.79 9.03 -30.97
C ARG A 661 12.23 9.47 -31.19
N PHE A 662 13.12 9.07 -30.31
CA PHE A 662 14.55 9.36 -30.44
C PHE A 662 15.11 8.76 -31.73
N ALA A 663 15.46 9.62 -32.69
CA ALA A 663 15.89 9.27 -34.04
C ALA A 663 16.72 10.42 -34.62
N PRO A 664 17.97 10.61 -34.15
CA PRO A 664 18.75 11.78 -34.50
C PRO A 664 19.13 11.79 -35.99
N GLN A 665 18.98 12.96 -36.61
CA GLN A 665 19.34 13.26 -37.99
C GLN A 665 20.55 14.18 -38.02
N TYR A 666 21.43 13.95 -38.99
CA TYR A 666 22.72 14.65 -39.06
C TYR A 666 22.94 15.27 -40.44
N ASP A 667 23.60 16.43 -40.46
CA ASP A 667 24.24 16.96 -41.66
C ASP A 667 25.72 16.60 -41.64
N ASP A 668 26.12 15.68 -42.51
CA ASP A 668 27.49 15.21 -42.60
C ASP A 668 28.44 16.18 -43.31
N ASN A 669 27.92 17.27 -43.90
CA ASN A 669 28.72 18.34 -44.52
C ASN A 669 29.13 19.41 -43.51
N ASP A 670 28.36 19.60 -42.44
CA ASP A 670 28.69 20.51 -41.34
C ASP A 670 29.38 19.73 -40.22
N THR A 671 30.72 19.78 -40.23
CA THR A 671 31.56 19.04 -39.29
C THR A 671 32.60 19.95 -38.63
N VAL A 672 32.92 19.64 -37.38
CA VAL A 672 33.99 20.30 -36.63
C VAL A 672 34.92 19.25 -36.03
N THR A 673 36.23 19.51 -36.09
CA THR A 673 37.24 18.64 -35.45
C THR A 673 37.77 19.34 -34.21
N VAL A 674 37.70 18.66 -33.08
CA VAL A 674 38.05 19.22 -31.77
C VAL A 674 39.14 18.33 -31.15
N PRO A 675 40.35 18.86 -30.88
CA PRO A 675 41.38 18.14 -30.16
C PRO A 675 40.91 17.75 -28.77
N ALA A 676 41.36 16.61 -28.24
CA ALA A 676 41.01 16.14 -26.89
C ALA A 676 42.06 15.15 -26.37
N ALA A 677 42.43 15.30 -25.10
CA ALA A 677 43.25 14.30 -24.41
C ALA A 677 42.39 13.23 -23.72
N TRP A 678 41.12 13.55 -23.47
CA TRP A 678 40.14 12.67 -22.83
C TRP A 678 38.76 12.84 -23.46
N VAL A 679 38.03 11.73 -23.59
CA VAL A 679 36.64 11.69 -24.03
C VAL A 679 35.81 10.89 -23.04
N LEU A 680 34.83 11.54 -22.41
CA LEU A 680 33.93 10.93 -21.44
C LEU A 680 32.55 10.72 -22.07
N LEU A 681 32.14 9.45 -22.22
CA LEU A 681 30.92 9.06 -22.93
C LEU A 681 29.74 8.93 -21.97
N SER A 682 28.79 9.86 -22.02
CA SER A 682 27.61 9.95 -21.14
C SER A 682 26.29 9.88 -21.92
N ILE A 683 26.23 8.96 -22.88
CA ILE A 683 25.09 8.80 -23.82
C ILE A 683 24.06 7.74 -23.38
N GLY A 684 24.11 7.30 -22.12
CA GLY A 684 23.15 6.39 -21.51
C GLY A 684 23.80 5.21 -20.77
N GLN A 685 22.95 4.46 -20.08
CA GLN A 685 23.34 3.32 -19.24
C GLN A 685 22.83 1.99 -19.80
N SER A 686 23.53 0.91 -19.48
CA SER A 686 23.22 -0.46 -19.87
C SER A 686 23.14 -1.38 -18.66
N ILE A 687 22.23 -2.34 -18.71
CA ILE A 687 22.07 -3.35 -17.66
C ILE A 687 23.01 -4.51 -17.93
N GLN A 688 23.80 -4.88 -16.93
CA GLN A 688 24.74 -6.00 -16.98
C GLN A 688 24.26 -7.10 -16.04
N TRP A 689 23.60 -8.12 -16.59
CA TRP A 689 23.03 -9.23 -15.81
C TRP A 689 24.07 -10.26 -15.37
N GLY A 690 25.18 -10.41 -16.10
CA GLY A 690 26.11 -11.52 -15.87
C GLY A 690 25.37 -12.86 -15.90
N GLY A 691 25.71 -13.75 -14.96
CA GLY A 691 25.03 -15.04 -14.77
C GLY A 691 23.79 -15.00 -13.87
N LEU A 692 23.32 -13.82 -13.43
CA LEU A 692 22.28 -13.70 -12.39
C LEU A 692 20.96 -14.39 -12.77
N LEU A 693 20.59 -14.34 -14.05
CA LEU A 693 19.34 -14.89 -14.58
C LEU A 693 19.50 -16.27 -15.24
N GLU A 694 20.71 -16.86 -15.20
CA GLU A 694 20.94 -18.19 -15.77
C GLU A 694 20.01 -19.23 -15.13
N GLY A 695 19.34 -20.03 -15.97
CA GLY A 695 18.38 -21.04 -15.50
C GLY A 695 17.04 -20.50 -15.00
N SER A 696 16.84 -19.18 -14.97
CA SER A 696 15.56 -18.57 -14.57
C SER A 696 14.59 -18.42 -15.75
N ALA A 697 13.29 -18.32 -15.45
CA ALA A 697 12.27 -17.98 -16.45
C ALA A 697 12.11 -16.46 -16.68
N VAL A 698 13.03 -15.61 -16.20
CA VAL A 698 12.92 -14.16 -16.36
C VAL A 698 13.17 -13.77 -17.82
N GLU A 699 12.22 -13.07 -18.42
CA GLU A 699 12.32 -12.59 -19.79
C GLU A 699 12.93 -11.18 -19.86
N LEU A 700 13.74 -10.92 -20.88
CA LEU A 700 14.37 -9.62 -21.13
C LEU A 700 13.72 -8.96 -22.35
N GLY A 701 13.42 -7.68 -22.23
CA GLY A 701 12.81 -6.88 -23.28
C GLY A 701 13.74 -5.80 -23.83
N ARG A 702 13.11 -4.71 -24.30
CA ARG A 702 13.83 -3.59 -24.93
C ARG A 702 14.88 -3.01 -23.97
N GLY A 703 16.10 -2.80 -24.47
CA GLY A 703 17.19 -2.22 -23.68
C GLY A 703 17.71 -3.14 -22.58
N ASN A 704 17.44 -4.45 -22.69
CA ASN A 704 17.84 -5.48 -21.74
C ASN A 704 17.17 -5.37 -20.37
N THR A 705 15.99 -4.75 -20.28
CA THR A 705 15.20 -4.67 -19.04
C THR A 705 14.44 -5.97 -18.77
N ALA A 706 14.33 -6.36 -17.50
CA ALA A 706 13.50 -7.49 -17.13
C ALA A 706 12.02 -7.18 -17.33
N GLN A 707 11.26 -8.14 -17.86
CA GLN A 707 9.81 -8.04 -18.02
C GLN A 707 9.11 -8.50 -16.75
N ALA A 708 8.13 -7.72 -16.31
CA ALA A 708 7.29 -8.02 -15.16
C ALA A 708 5.92 -7.37 -15.32
N ASP A 709 4.95 -7.87 -14.56
CA ASP A 709 3.64 -7.25 -14.46
C ASP A 709 3.75 -5.83 -13.84
N PRO A 710 3.14 -4.80 -14.43
CA PRO A 710 3.38 -3.41 -14.05
C PRO A 710 2.83 -3.01 -12.68
N LEU A 711 1.89 -3.78 -12.13
CA LEU A 711 1.32 -3.53 -10.81
C LEU A 711 2.06 -4.33 -9.72
N THR A 712 2.34 -5.59 -10.01
CA THR A 712 2.86 -6.56 -9.04
C THR A 712 4.36 -6.69 -9.11
N PHE A 713 5.02 -6.21 -10.16
CA PHE A 713 6.47 -6.31 -10.36
C PHE A 713 6.98 -7.77 -10.40
N GLN A 714 6.06 -8.74 -10.55
CA GLN A 714 6.37 -10.15 -10.65
C GLN A 714 6.80 -10.50 -12.06
N THR A 715 7.91 -11.22 -12.20
CA THR A 715 8.38 -11.73 -13.49
C THR A 715 7.68 -13.04 -13.87
N ALA A 716 8.00 -13.59 -15.04
CA ALA A 716 7.56 -14.95 -15.41
C ALA A 716 8.12 -16.05 -14.46
N GLN A 717 9.22 -15.77 -13.75
CA GLN A 717 9.69 -16.57 -12.63
C GLN A 717 8.97 -16.12 -11.34
N LYS A 718 8.06 -16.95 -10.83
CA LYS A 718 7.07 -16.54 -9.80
C LYS A 718 7.68 -15.96 -8.52
N ASP A 719 8.81 -16.48 -8.06
CA ASP A 719 9.49 -16.03 -6.84
C ASP A 719 10.46 -14.85 -7.08
N VAL A 720 10.59 -14.38 -8.32
CA VAL A 720 11.47 -13.27 -8.70
C VAL A 720 10.64 -12.04 -9.08
N PHE A 721 10.89 -10.97 -8.34
CA PHE A 721 10.35 -9.63 -8.53
C PHE A 721 11.47 -8.69 -8.96
N VAL A 722 11.16 -7.65 -9.73
CA VAL A 722 12.16 -6.71 -10.26
C VAL A 722 11.76 -5.26 -10.02
N GLY A 723 12.73 -4.36 -9.91
CA GLY A 723 12.43 -2.93 -9.87
C GLY A 723 13.66 -2.04 -9.98
N GLY A 724 13.43 -0.72 -9.99
CA GLY A 724 14.45 0.25 -10.35
C GLY A 724 14.88 0.12 -11.81
N ASP A 725 16.08 0.60 -12.14
CA ASP A 725 16.49 0.80 -13.54
C ASP A 725 16.60 -0.50 -14.35
N CYS A 726 16.82 -1.66 -13.70
CA CYS A 726 16.84 -2.96 -14.40
C CYS A 726 15.46 -3.40 -14.90
N TYR A 727 14.39 -2.77 -14.42
CA TYR A 727 13.01 -2.97 -14.86
C TYR A 727 12.51 -1.80 -15.71
N SER A 728 12.58 -0.57 -15.19
CA SER A 728 12.00 0.61 -15.84
C SER A 728 12.89 1.23 -16.93
N GLY A 729 14.16 0.82 -17.01
CA GLY A 729 15.23 1.65 -17.55
C GLY A 729 15.60 2.79 -16.60
N PRO A 730 16.68 3.53 -16.89
CA PRO A 730 17.17 4.61 -16.02
C PRO A 730 16.10 5.68 -15.72
N ARG A 731 15.81 5.90 -14.45
CA ARG A 731 14.89 6.94 -13.93
C ARG A 731 15.48 7.65 -12.70
N PHE A 732 14.69 8.49 -12.04
CA PHE A 732 15.12 9.18 -10.82
C PHE A 732 15.02 8.27 -9.59
N ALA A 733 15.78 8.60 -8.54
CA ALA A 733 15.80 7.82 -7.29
C ALA A 733 14.40 7.67 -6.67
N ILE A 734 13.53 8.67 -6.79
CA ILE A 734 12.16 8.61 -6.26
C ILE A 734 11.27 7.59 -6.98
N ASP A 735 11.49 7.34 -8.28
CA ASP A 735 10.81 6.27 -9.03
C ASP A 735 11.26 4.89 -8.51
N ALA A 736 12.57 4.72 -8.31
CA ALA A 736 13.14 3.49 -7.77
C ALA A 736 12.62 3.19 -6.35
N ILE A 737 12.49 4.21 -5.51
CA ILE A 737 11.90 4.10 -4.16
C ILE A 737 10.43 3.67 -4.22
N ALA A 738 9.64 4.30 -5.11
CA ALA A 738 8.24 3.90 -5.30
C ALA A 738 8.12 2.43 -5.75
N ALA A 739 8.97 2.00 -6.69
CA ALA A 739 9.03 0.61 -7.15
C ALA A 739 9.44 -0.37 -6.03
N GLY A 740 10.39 0.02 -5.17
CA GLY A 740 10.80 -0.77 -4.01
C GLY A 740 9.66 -1.04 -3.04
N LYS A 741 8.87 -0.02 -2.70
CA LYS A 741 7.66 -0.16 -1.88
C LYS A 741 6.65 -1.11 -2.51
N GLN A 742 6.38 -0.97 -3.81
CA GLN A 742 5.43 -1.85 -4.49
C GLN A 742 5.92 -3.30 -4.60
N GLY A 743 7.23 -3.50 -4.78
CA GLY A 743 7.88 -4.80 -4.73
C GLY A 743 7.70 -5.48 -3.36
N ALA A 744 7.89 -4.74 -2.27
CA ALA A 744 7.66 -5.25 -0.91
C ALA A 744 6.22 -5.73 -0.68
N VAL A 745 5.22 -4.95 -1.12
CA VAL A 745 3.79 -5.33 -1.05
C VAL A 745 3.51 -6.61 -1.83
N SER A 746 4.14 -6.78 -3.00
CA SER A 746 3.99 -7.97 -3.82
C SER A 746 4.66 -9.19 -3.21
N ILE A 747 5.87 -9.04 -2.68
CA ILE A 747 6.58 -10.13 -2.01
C ILE A 747 5.81 -10.61 -0.80
N HIS A 748 5.31 -9.68 0.03
CA HIS A 748 4.43 -10.02 1.15
C HIS A 748 3.27 -10.89 0.66
N ARG A 749 2.56 -10.49 -0.41
CA ARG A 749 1.44 -11.29 -0.93
C ARG A 749 1.87 -12.65 -1.47
N PHE A 750 3.03 -12.74 -2.12
CA PHE A 750 3.49 -13.96 -2.76
C PHE A 750 3.90 -15.07 -1.78
N VAL A 751 4.58 -14.70 -0.68
CA VAL A 751 5.12 -15.70 0.26
C VAL A 751 4.06 -16.32 1.19
N TRP A 752 2.81 -15.89 1.05
CA TRP A 752 1.67 -16.46 1.75
C TRP A 752 0.79 -17.24 0.78
N GLU A 753 0.55 -18.51 1.10
CA GLU A 753 -0.33 -19.39 0.34
C GLU A 753 -1.72 -18.77 0.16
N GLY A 754 -2.31 -18.93 -1.04
CA GLY A 754 -3.71 -18.56 -1.29
C GLY A 754 -4.00 -17.06 -1.27
N VAL A 755 -2.98 -16.21 -1.23
CA VAL A 755 -3.12 -14.76 -1.29
C VAL A 755 -3.06 -14.28 -2.73
N SER A 756 -4.05 -13.49 -3.14
CA SER A 756 -4.08 -12.85 -4.45
C SER A 756 -3.10 -11.68 -4.52
N MET A 757 -2.41 -11.56 -5.65
CA MET A 757 -1.50 -10.46 -5.94
C MET A 757 -2.20 -9.11 -6.14
N THR A 758 -3.49 -9.12 -6.49
CA THR A 758 -4.26 -7.90 -6.84
C THR A 758 -5.43 -7.63 -5.92
N ALA A 759 -6.05 -8.66 -5.34
CA ALA A 759 -7.33 -8.47 -4.68
C ALA A 759 -7.20 -7.65 -3.39
N GLY A 760 -7.97 -6.56 -3.32
CA GLY A 760 -7.93 -5.59 -2.23
C GLY A 760 -6.64 -4.76 -2.19
N ARG A 761 -5.81 -4.80 -3.24
CA ARG A 761 -4.60 -3.99 -3.36
C ARG A 761 -4.98 -2.57 -3.76
N ASP A 762 -4.41 -1.60 -3.08
CA ASP A 762 -4.48 -0.19 -3.49
C ASP A 762 -3.80 -0.01 -4.86
N ARG A 763 -4.52 0.60 -5.80
CA ARG A 763 -4.03 0.86 -7.17
C ARG A 763 -3.15 2.10 -7.23
N ARG A 764 -3.23 2.99 -6.24
CA ARG A 764 -2.46 4.23 -6.14
C ARG A 764 -2.56 5.08 -7.41
N VAL A 765 -3.76 5.16 -7.96
CA VAL A 765 -4.04 5.97 -9.15
C VAL A 765 -4.42 7.37 -8.68
N TYR A 766 -3.51 8.32 -8.86
CA TYR A 766 -3.72 9.70 -8.49
C TYR A 766 -3.84 10.58 -9.73
N LYS A 767 -4.91 11.38 -9.76
CA LYS A 767 -5.22 12.32 -10.84
C LYS A 767 -5.16 13.75 -10.31
N GLU A 768 -4.47 14.64 -11.02
CA GLU A 768 -4.48 16.07 -10.71
C GLU A 768 -5.82 16.71 -11.08
N PHE A 769 -6.22 17.74 -10.31
CA PHE A 769 -7.38 18.54 -10.68
C PHE A 769 -7.06 19.57 -11.77
N ASP A 770 -8.10 20.12 -12.40
CA ASP A 770 -7.97 21.19 -13.38
C ASP A 770 -7.56 22.52 -12.72
N LYS A 771 -6.27 22.86 -12.85
CA LYS A 771 -5.70 24.09 -12.28
C LYS A 771 -6.30 25.38 -12.85
N SER A 772 -6.92 25.34 -14.04
CA SER A 772 -7.54 26.54 -14.62
C SER A 772 -8.81 26.97 -13.89
N ALA A 773 -9.44 26.06 -13.14
CA ALA A 773 -10.61 26.32 -12.31
C ALA A 773 -10.27 26.73 -10.87
N ALA A 774 -8.99 26.87 -10.52
CA ALA A 774 -8.57 27.26 -9.18
C ALA A 774 -8.71 28.77 -8.97
N ASP A 775 -9.37 29.19 -7.89
CA ASP A 775 -9.38 30.58 -7.44
C ASP A 775 -8.07 30.88 -6.69
N LEU A 776 -7.25 31.73 -7.31
CA LEU A 776 -5.95 32.17 -6.79
C LEU A 776 -5.96 33.62 -6.31
N GLU A 777 -7.05 34.37 -6.52
CA GLU A 777 -7.07 35.83 -6.28
C GLU A 777 -6.97 36.18 -4.79
N SER A 778 -7.43 35.27 -3.92
CA SER A 778 -7.43 35.45 -2.46
C SER A 778 -6.06 35.22 -1.79
N PHE A 779 -5.05 34.75 -2.53
CA PHE A 779 -3.74 34.40 -1.97
C PHE A 779 -2.69 35.51 -2.14
N ASP A 780 -1.77 35.60 -1.17
CA ASP A 780 -0.64 36.52 -1.24
C ASP A 780 0.40 36.12 -2.31
N ARG A 781 1.31 37.06 -2.60
CA ARG A 781 2.47 36.86 -3.47
C ARG A 781 3.79 36.94 -2.70
N MET A 782 3.86 36.31 -1.52
CA MET A 782 5.07 36.29 -0.72
C MET A 782 6.24 35.64 -1.51
N PRO A 783 7.43 36.28 -1.54
CA PRO A 783 8.58 35.75 -2.27
C PRO A 783 9.03 34.36 -1.80
N ARG A 784 9.52 33.55 -2.74
CA ARG A 784 10.10 32.23 -2.47
C ARG A 784 11.37 32.37 -1.64
N GLN A 785 11.49 31.55 -0.58
CA GLN A 785 12.71 31.41 0.18
C GLN A 785 13.76 30.63 -0.62
N ARG A 786 15.02 31.05 -0.51
CA ARG A 786 16.15 30.44 -1.22
C ARG A 786 17.23 30.02 -0.23
N PRO A 787 17.89 28.86 -0.43
CA PRO A 787 18.92 28.42 0.49
C PRO A 787 20.14 29.34 0.38
N LEU A 788 20.79 29.59 1.51
CA LEU A 788 22.10 30.23 1.52
C LEU A 788 23.14 29.28 0.91
N HIS A 789 24.18 29.86 0.31
CA HIS A 789 25.32 29.08 -0.20
C HIS A 789 26.59 29.50 0.54
N LYS A 790 27.30 28.52 1.08
CA LYS A 790 28.63 28.72 1.65
C LYS A 790 29.66 28.75 0.52
N ALA A 791 30.67 29.60 0.66
CA ALA A 791 31.80 29.60 -0.26
C ALA A 791 32.55 28.27 -0.13
N THR A 792 32.58 27.49 -1.20
CA THR A 792 33.40 26.29 -1.33
C THR A 792 34.56 26.57 -2.28
N ARG A 793 35.66 25.82 -2.15
CA ARG A 793 36.75 25.91 -3.14
C ARG A 793 36.29 25.29 -4.46
N PRO A 794 36.76 25.77 -5.63
CA PRO A 794 36.37 25.21 -6.94
C PRO A 794 36.68 23.71 -7.10
N ASP A 795 37.70 23.21 -6.39
CA ASP A 795 38.11 21.81 -6.35
C ASP A 795 37.43 21.00 -5.23
N SER A 796 36.53 21.62 -4.46
CA SER A 796 35.86 20.97 -3.33
C SER A 796 34.73 20.03 -3.78
N PHE A 797 34.59 18.94 -3.04
CA PHE A 797 33.50 17.98 -3.15
C PHE A 797 32.41 18.19 -2.07
N GLU A 798 32.45 19.30 -1.34
CA GLU A 798 31.45 19.67 -0.34
C GLU A 798 30.20 20.29 -0.99
N ASP A 799 29.01 19.94 -0.49
CA ASP A 799 27.75 20.60 -0.86
C ASP A 799 27.72 22.02 -0.25
N GLY A 800 27.80 23.04 -1.10
CA GLY A 800 27.75 24.44 -0.69
C GLY A 800 26.36 24.91 -0.27
N ARG A 801 25.29 24.16 -0.60
CA ARG A 801 23.90 24.54 -0.34
C ARG A 801 23.53 24.31 1.11
N CYS A 802 23.27 25.38 1.85
CA CYS A 802 22.81 25.30 3.23
C CYS A 802 21.39 24.74 3.31
N THR A 803 21.08 24.16 4.47
CA THR A 803 19.71 23.87 4.89
C THR A 803 19.03 25.18 5.30
N PHE A 804 17.72 25.29 5.08
CA PHE A 804 16.94 26.45 5.53
C PHE A 804 17.14 26.73 7.03
N THR A 805 17.06 28.00 7.41
CA THR A 805 16.83 28.34 8.81
C THR A 805 15.38 28.04 9.20
N GLU A 806 15.12 27.95 10.49
CA GLU A 806 13.76 27.80 11.03
C GLU A 806 12.85 28.95 10.55
N GLU A 807 13.35 30.17 10.47
CA GLU A 807 12.59 31.32 9.96
C GLU A 807 12.25 31.19 8.48
N GLN A 808 13.21 30.74 7.64
CA GLN A 808 12.96 30.47 6.22
C GLN A 808 11.92 29.35 6.07
N MET A 809 12.02 28.31 6.88
CA MET A 809 11.08 27.18 6.91
C MET A 809 9.65 27.66 7.26
N GLN A 810 9.52 28.50 8.30
CA GLN A 810 8.23 29.08 8.67
C GLN A 810 7.64 29.99 7.59
N GLN A 811 8.47 30.78 6.90
CA GLN A 811 8.01 31.63 5.79
C GLN A 811 7.59 30.77 4.59
N GLU A 812 8.42 29.82 4.16
CA GLU A 812 8.14 29.02 2.97
C GLU A 812 6.90 28.13 3.14
N THR A 813 6.66 27.55 4.32
CA THR A 813 5.45 26.73 4.54
C THR A 813 4.15 27.49 4.39
N ARG A 814 4.12 28.76 4.82
CA ARG A 814 2.94 29.64 4.69
C ARG A 814 2.57 29.88 3.23
N ARG A 815 3.48 29.58 2.30
CA ARG A 815 3.22 29.73 0.87
C ARG A 815 2.32 28.63 0.30
N CYS A 816 2.14 27.51 1.00
CA CYS A 816 1.31 26.41 0.50
C CYS A 816 -0.17 26.80 0.43
N LEU A 817 -0.78 26.66 -0.76
CA LEU A 817 -2.19 27.03 -0.99
C LEU A 817 -3.21 26.05 -0.37
N GLY A 818 -2.77 24.85 0.07
CA GLY A 818 -3.70 23.86 0.62
C GLY A 818 -4.63 23.25 -0.45
N CYS A 819 -4.07 22.86 -1.59
CA CYS A 819 -4.82 22.55 -2.82
C CYS A 819 -5.92 21.49 -2.71
N GLY A 820 -5.72 20.44 -1.92
CA GLY A 820 -6.68 19.35 -1.75
C GLY A 820 -7.35 19.30 -0.37
N ALA A 821 -8.54 18.70 -0.34
CA ALA A 821 -9.27 18.25 0.84
C ALA A 821 -9.85 16.85 0.59
N VAL A 822 -10.19 16.11 1.64
CA VAL A 822 -10.82 14.79 1.50
C VAL A 822 -12.33 14.97 1.36
N GLN A 823 -12.93 14.22 0.44
CA GLN A 823 -14.37 14.11 0.29
C GLN A 823 -14.88 12.84 0.96
N LEU A 824 -15.99 12.98 1.69
CA LEU A 824 -16.62 11.90 2.43
C LEU A 824 -18.02 11.62 1.89
N ASN A 825 -18.23 10.40 1.41
CA ASN A 825 -19.55 9.82 1.24
C ASN A 825 -20.04 9.25 2.58
N GLN A 826 -20.82 10.05 3.33
CA GLN A 826 -21.40 9.63 4.60
C GLN A 826 -22.39 8.46 4.47
N GLU A 827 -23.07 8.35 3.33
CA GLU A 827 -23.98 7.21 3.08
C GLU A 827 -23.20 5.91 3.01
N MET A 828 -21.96 5.88 2.52
CA MET A 828 -21.10 4.69 2.51
C MET A 828 -20.38 4.41 3.84
N CYS A 829 -20.27 5.41 4.73
CA CYS A 829 -19.52 5.28 5.98
C CYS A 829 -20.12 4.22 6.92
N ILE A 830 -19.28 3.36 7.50
CA ILE A 830 -19.71 2.36 8.50
C ILE A 830 -19.48 2.79 9.96
N GLY A 831 -18.91 3.98 10.19
CA GLY A 831 -18.68 4.51 11.54
C GLY A 831 -17.63 3.76 12.36
N CYS A 832 -16.58 3.25 11.70
CA CYS A 832 -15.52 2.48 12.36
C CYS A 832 -14.41 3.32 13.01
N GLY A 833 -14.27 4.60 12.64
CA GLY A 833 -13.29 5.51 13.25
C GLY A 833 -11.87 5.43 12.70
N GLN A 834 -11.57 4.50 11.78
CA GLN A 834 -10.20 4.35 11.30
C GLN A 834 -9.66 5.55 10.53
N CYS A 835 -10.52 6.33 9.90
CA CYS A 835 -10.14 7.58 9.28
C CYS A 835 -9.71 8.65 10.30
N THR A 836 -10.33 8.64 11.49
CA THR A 836 -10.07 9.57 12.59
C THR A 836 -8.73 9.27 13.25
N THR A 837 -8.44 7.99 13.54
CA THR A 837 -7.16 7.57 14.15
C THR A 837 -5.94 7.90 13.28
N LYS A 838 -6.10 7.94 11.95
CA LYS A 838 -5.02 8.26 11.01
C LYS A 838 -4.88 9.76 10.72
N CYS A 839 -5.78 10.61 11.23
CA CYS A 839 -5.76 12.05 10.99
C CYS A 839 -4.95 12.80 12.05
N LYS A 840 -3.75 13.28 11.69
CA LYS A 840 -2.90 14.11 12.57
C LYS A 840 -3.30 15.60 12.64
N PHE A 841 -4.42 15.97 12.00
CA PHE A 841 -4.82 17.37 11.75
C PHE A 841 -6.19 17.74 12.32
N ASP A 842 -6.85 16.81 13.03
CA ASP A 842 -8.19 17.03 13.58
C ASP A 842 -9.23 17.43 12.51
N ALA A 843 -9.02 16.96 11.27
CA ALA A 843 -9.86 17.27 10.12
C ALA A 843 -11.01 16.28 9.90
N ILE A 844 -11.09 15.22 10.72
CA ILE A 844 -12.13 14.20 10.61
C ILE A 844 -12.40 13.55 11.98
N HIS A 845 -13.64 13.58 12.42
CA HIS A 845 -14.10 13.02 13.68
C HIS A 845 -15.32 12.12 13.46
N LEU A 846 -15.68 11.35 14.49
CA LEU A 846 -16.92 10.61 14.51
C LEU A 846 -18.02 11.40 15.23
N GLU A 847 -19.23 11.36 14.69
CA GLU A 847 -20.43 11.87 15.34
C GLU A 847 -21.47 10.77 15.49
N LYS A 848 -22.07 10.69 16.68
CA LYS A 848 -23.16 9.77 16.95
C LYS A 848 -24.42 10.25 16.25
N LYS A 849 -24.83 9.55 15.19
CA LYS A 849 -26.02 9.89 14.38
C LYS A 849 -27.22 9.02 14.71
N TYR A 850 -26.99 7.83 15.25
CA TYR A 850 -28.02 6.84 15.54
C TYR A 850 -28.00 6.45 17.02
N HIS A 851 -29.14 5.96 17.50
CA HIS A 851 -29.30 5.46 18.87
C HIS A 851 -29.95 4.08 18.81
N VAL A 852 -29.27 3.14 18.15
CA VAL A 852 -29.75 1.77 18.00
C VAL A 852 -28.95 0.82 18.87
N GLU A 853 -29.65 0.09 19.72
CA GLU A 853 -29.12 -0.98 20.55
C GLU A 853 -29.07 -2.32 19.81
N TYR A 854 -28.41 -3.29 20.44
CA TYR A 854 -28.22 -4.61 19.87
C TYR A 854 -29.53 -5.35 19.56
N ASN A 855 -29.45 -6.30 18.63
CA ASN A 855 -30.60 -7.12 18.26
C ASN A 855 -30.54 -8.52 18.90
N THR A 856 -31.70 -9.16 19.01
CA THR A 856 -31.77 -10.61 19.20
C THR A 856 -32.04 -11.26 17.85
N PHE A 857 -31.55 -12.48 17.61
CA PHE A 857 -31.85 -13.20 16.36
C PHE A 857 -33.36 -13.32 16.11
N GLU A 858 -34.13 -13.61 17.15
CA GLU A 858 -35.60 -13.71 17.13
C GLU A 858 -36.27 -12.36 16.82
N GLY A 859 -35.59 -11.25 17.17
CA GLY A 859 -36.04 -9.89 16.92
C GLY A 859 -35.78 -9.38 15.49
N ILE A 860 -34.90 -10.04 14.71
CA ILE A 860 -34.58 -9.61 13.33
C ILE A 860 -35.84 -9.53 12.44
N PRO A 861 -36.70 -10.56 12.34
CA PRO A 861 -37.89 -10.50 11.49
C PRO A 861 -38.88 -9.41 11.92
N LEU A 862 -38.99 -9.17 13.23
CA LEU A 862 -39.86 -8.14 13.81
C LEU A 862 -39.41 -6.73 13.42
N LYS A 863 -38.10 -6.48 13.33
CA LYS A 863 -37.55 -5.19 12.88
C LYS A 863 -37.59 -5.03 11.35
N LEU A 864 -37.50 -6.11 10.60
CA LEU A 864 -37.44 -6.09 9.13
C LEU A 864 -38.77 -5.63 8.50
N THR A 865 -39.90 -6.18 8.97
CA THR A 865 -41.21 -5.97 8.33
C THR A 865 -41.66 -4.50 8.32
N PRO A 866 -41.64 -3.77 9.46
CA PRO A 866 -42.00 -2.35 9.46
C PRO A 866 -41.02 -1.49 8.65
N ASN A 867 -39.74 -1.84 8.63
CA ASN A 867 -38.74 -1.12 7.85
C ASN A 867 -38.99 -1.26 6.34
N MET A 868 -39.33 -2.46 5.87
CA MET A 868 -39.66 -2.68 4.46
C MET A 868 -40.85 -1.83 4.01
N VAL A 869 -41.90 -1.71 4.83
CA VAL A 869 -43.06 -0.85 4.52
C VAL A 869 -42.63 0.62 4.44
N LYS A 870 -41.88 1.11 5.43
CA LYS A 870 -41.34 2.50 5.42
C LYS A 870 -40.48 2.77 4.19
N ARG A 871 -39.63 1.82 3.81
CA ARG A 871 -38.74 1.89 2.65
C ARG A 871 -39.54 1.99 1.35
N VAL A 872 -40.57 1.16 1.17
CA VAL A 872 -41.45 1.24 -0.01
C VAL A 872 -42.12 2.62 -0.10
N GLY A 873 -42.57 3.17 1.03
CA GLY A 873 -43.10 4.53 1.07
C GLY A 873 -42.09 5.61 0.66
N ARG A 874 -40.84 5.52 1.11
CA ARG A 874 -39.76 6.45 0.71
C ARG A 874 -39.42 6.35 -0.78
N ILE A 875 -39.35 5.13 -1.31
CA ILE A 875 -39.12 4.89 -2.74
C ILE A 875 -40.23 5.55 -3.57
N ALA A 876 -41.49 5.31 -3.22
CA ALA A 876 -42.61 5.92 -3.93
C ALA A 876 -42.56 7.46 -3.88
N ALA A 877 -42.25 8.04 -2.70
CA ALA A 877 -42.11 9.48 -2.54
C ALA A 877 -40.94 10.06 -3.38
N ARG A 878 -39.82 9.33 -3.47
CA ARG A 878 -38.66 9.74 -4.26
C ARG A 878 -38.96 9.69 -5.75
N SER A 879 -39.51 8.58 -6.26
CA SER A 879 -39.92 8.48 -7.67
C SER A 879 -40.88 9.59 -8.10
N VAL A 880 -41.80 10.01 -7.22
CA VAL A 880 -42.67 11.16 -7.48
C VAL A 880 -41.84 12.45 -7.60
N LYS A 881 -40.91 12.70 -6.67
CA LYS A 881 -40.02 13.87 -6.70
C LYS A 881 -39.16 13.92 -7.97
N ASP A 882 -38.63 12.78 -8.41
CA ASP A 882 -37.74 12.69 -9.57
C ASP A 882 -38.51 13.00 -10.86
N VAL A 883 -39.75 12.51 -10.99
CA VAL A 883 -40.68 12.88 -12.07
C VAL A 883 -40.96 14.39 -12.10
N PHE A 884 -41.19 15.02 -10.94
CA PHE A 884 -41.44 16.46 -10.86
C PHE A 884 -40.20 17.33 -11.13
N THR A 885 -39.00 16.80 -10.88
CA THR A 885 -37.73 17.53 -11.08
C THR A 885 -37.08 17.27 -12.44
N GLY A 886 -37.69 16.43 -13.29
CA GLY A 886 -37.20 16.15 -14.64
C GLY A 886 -35.96 15.24 -14.68
N LYS A 887 -35.57 14.65 -13.54
CA LYS A 887 -34.53 13.64 -13.44
C LYS A 887 -35.20 12.29 -13.71
N LYS A 888 -35.07 11.74 -14.91
CA LYS A 888 -35.45 10.35 -15.18
C LYS A 888 -34.23 9.45 -14.96
N ASP A 889 -34.48 8.31 -14.30
CA ASP A 889 -33.54 7.20 -14.07
C ASP A 889 -32.73 6.81 -15.32
#